data_AF-A0A0Q7GY76-F1
#
_entry.id   AF-A0A0Q7GY76-F1
#
_cell.length_a   1.000
_cell.length_b   1.000
_cell.length_c   1.000
_cell.angle_alpha   90.00
_cell.angle_beta   90.00
_cell.angle_gamma   90.00
#
_symmetry.space_group_name_H-M   'P 1'
#
loop_
_entity.id
_entity.type
_entity.pdbx_description
1 polymer ?
#
loop_
_entity_poly.entity_id
_entity_poly.type
_entity_poly.pdbx_seq_one_letter_code
_entity_poly.pdbx_strand_id
1 'polypeptide(L)'
;MNRSIPCVLMRAGTSRGPFFLREWLPDGDEARDQALIGAIGASDPLQLDGVGGGSTLNSKVAIVSRSSRPGCDVDYLFAQVGVGHRSVDTRPNCGNMLSGVGPFAIEQGLVPARDGTTLVRVHNVNTGSRIDVTVRTPSGRVTYEGDARIDGVAGTAAPILLNFLDAWGAVTGQVFPTGRRIDTIDGVEVTCIDAAMPLMIVRAGDLGVTGREKPAALDANTGLLERLETLRLEAGRRMGLGDVSDSVIPKPVLVSVGETDDSITSRYFTPRKCHASHAVTGAIGVASAFALPGTVASGIARGAGTHRLVVLHPAGQIDIEVELKGNGDTATVDRAALLRTARKIMQGEMHLPDYVFSRPEAPVASPSRLPHKALTIIVPTRAGGGNDTMARIIAAKLGPLLGQEILVDNRAGANGAIASEYVARATPDGHTLMFGYVGTHAMNPALQKLAYDPVADFEPVGLVGSSSTLMVAHPGAGIPQVQQLIARLKTKPRSLSYASAGDGTPPHFAAELFQLSSGTSMASTTCEGAAPAIAETVQGRSQIMFPSLFTAYPFIRAAQLQALAVAGSRRLAALPDVPTLSELGVAGVDVVQWYGLFAPAGTPATVVERLNRALNEVLADPDVVQRFESQGALAEPGSPEALARRMQSDLARWREVVRQAGIAPKEQRQFALD
;
A
#
# COMPACT_ATOMS: atom_id res chain seq x y z
N MET A 1 -12.17 -30.33 -8.20
CA MET A 1 -12.06 -29.13 -9.04
C MET A 1 -10.89 -29.33 -10.00
N ASN A 2 -11.02 -28.99 -11.28
CA ASN A 2 -9.90 -29.13 -12.22
C ASN A 2 -8.79 -28.14 -11.80
N ARG A 3 -7.60 -28.67 -11.46
CA ARG A 3 -6.47 -27.88 -10.96
C ARG A 3 -5.62 -27.29 -12.08
N SER A 4 -5.91 -27.71 -13.30
CA SER A 4 -5.43 -27.10 -14.53
C SER A 4 -6.58 -26.33 -15.15
N ILE A 5 -6.39 -25.03 -15.36
CA ILE A 5 -7.35 -24.19 -16.07
C ILE A 5 -6.69 -23.61 -17.32
N PRO A 6 -7.41 -23.49 -18.45
CA PRO A 6 -6.86 -22.79 -19.60
C PRO A 6 -6.57 -21.33 -19.24
N CYS A 7 -5.50 -20.79 -19.80
CA CYS A 7 -5.05 -19.43 -19.54
C CYS A 7 -4.42 -18.82 -20.78
N VAL A 8 -4.70 -17.53 -21.01
CA VAL A 8 -3.99 -16.73 -22.01
C VAL A 8 -3.29 -15.56 -21.30
N LEU A 9 -1.97 -15.55 -21.30
CA LEU A 9 -1.21 -14.42 -20.80
C LEU A 9 -1.08 -13.37 -21.92
N MET A 10 -1.51 -12.14 -21.66
CA MET A 10 -1.43 -11.06 -22.64
C MET A 10 -0.77 -9.82 -22.07
N ARG A 11 -0.09 -9.07 -22.94
CA ARG A 11 0.11 -7.64 -22.75
C ARG A 11 -1.12 -6.94 -23.32
N ALA A 12 -1.71 -6.05 -22.54
CA ALA A 12 -2.86 -5.24 -22.94
C ALA A 12 -2.56 -3.79 -22.51
N GLY A 13 -2.30 -2.93 -23.50
CA GLY A 13 -1.78 -1.58 -23.28
C GLY A 13 -0.41 -1.63 -22.59
N THR A 14 -0.24 -0.85 -21.53
CA THR A 14 0.96 -0.85 -20.68
C THR A 14 0.83 -1.79 -19.47
N SER A 15 -0.11 -2.75 -19.50
CA SER A 15 -0.32 -3.73 -18.44
C SER A 15 -0.15 -5.17 -18.96
N ARG A 16 0.06 -6.10 -18.04
CA ARG A 16 0.17 -7.53 -18.32
C ARG A 16 -0.68 -8.32 -17.33
N GLY A 17 -1.31 -9.38 -17.79
CA GLY A 17 -2.08 -10.25 -16.91
C GLY A 17 -2.68 -11.45 -17.64
N PRO A 18 -3.08 -12.50 -16.90
CA PRO A 18 -3.83 -13.60 -17.48
C PRO A 18 -5.27 -13.18 -17.84
N PHE A 19 -5.75 -13.76 -18.93
CA PHE A 19 -7.11 -13.67 -19.45
C PHE A 19 -7.75 -15.05 -19.36
N PHE A 20 -8.96 -15.09 -18.84
CA PHE A 20 -9.75 -16.30 -18.67
C PHE A 20 -11.12 -16.15 -19.31
N LEU A 21 -11.65 -17.22 -19.91
CA LEU A 21 -13.09 -17.33 -20.07
C LEU A 21 -13.73 -17.54 -18.71
N ARG A 22 -14.92 -16.97 -18.47
CA ARG A 22 -15.65 -17.18 -17.21
C ARG A 22 -15.86 -18.66 -16.90
N GLU A 23 -16.13 -19.47 -17.92
CA GLU A 23 -16.34 -20.92 -17.82
C GLU A 23 -15.09 -21.73 -17.47
N TRP A 24 -13.89 -21.14 -17.60
CA TRP A 24 -12.64 -21.78 -17.18
C TRP A 24 -12.39 -21.63 -15.68
N LEU A 25 -13.06 -20.66 -15.04
CA LEU A 25 -12.90 -20.37 -13.63
C LEU A 25 -14.01 -21.05 -12.82
N PRO A 26 -13.74 -21.41 -11.55
CA PRO A 26 -14.75 -21.96 -10.66
C PRO A 26 -16.02 -21.11 -10.56
N ASP A 27 -17.16 -21.77 -10.32
CA ASP A 27 -18.40 -21.08 -9.99
C ASP A 27 -18.33 -20.42 -8.60
N GLY A 28 -18.99 -19.29 -8.45
CA GLY A 28 -18.97 -18.48 -7.23
C GLY A 28 -17.77 -17.53 -7.10
N ASP A 29 -17.99 -16.40 -6.44
CA ASP A 29 -16.97 -15.35 -6.30
C ASP A 29 -15.78 -15.80 -5.44
N GLU A 30 -16.02 -16.53 -4.35
CA GLU A 30 -14.96 -17.00 -3.46
C GLU A 30 -14.00 -17.97 -4.17
N ALA A 31 -14.55 -18.99 -4.84
CA ALA A 31 -13.73 -19.99 -5.53
C ALA A 31 -13.01 -19.40 -6.76
N ARG A 32 -13.65 -18.45 -7.46
CA ARG A 32 -13.00 -17.65 -8.49
C ARG A 32 -11.81 -16.90 -7.90
N ASP A 33 -12.00 -16.17 -6.82
CA ASP A 33 -10.95 -15.33 -6.22
C ASP A 33 -9.77 -16.16 -5.73
N GLN A 34 -10.01 -17.34 -5.17
CA GLN A 34 -8.95 -18.29 -4.86
C GLN A 34 -8.17 -18.74 -6.10
N ALA A 35 -8.88 -19.05 -7.20
CA ALA A 35 -8.22 -19.39 -8.46
C ALA A 35 -7.36 -18.23 -8.97
N LEU A 36 -7.82 -16.98 -8.86
CA LEU A 36 -7.06 -15.80 -9.25
C LEU A 36 -5.83 -15.56 -8.37
N ILE A 37 -5.96 -15.76 -7.06
CA ILE A 37 -4.85 -15.69 -6.09
C ILE A 37 -3.77 -16.69 -6.47
N GLY A 38 -4.15 -17.93 -6.76
CA GLY A 38 -3.22 -18.99 -7.19
C GLY A 38 -2.61 -18.70 -8.56
N ALA A 39 -3.41 -18.26 -9.52
CA ALA A 39 -2.94 -17.91 -10.86
C ALA A 39 -1.84 -16.85 -10.84
N ILE A 40 -2.02 -15.82 -10.00
CA ILE A 40 -1.11 -14.69 -9.90
C ILE A 40 0.05 -14.96 -8.94
N GLY A 41 -0.11 -15.80 -7.92
CA GLY A 41 0.85 -15.96 -6.84
C GLY A 41 0.75 -14.84 -5.79
N ALA A 42 -0.47 -14.37 -5.51
CA ALA A 42 -0.72 -13.14 -4.76
C ALA A 42 -0.12 -13.11 -3.34
N SER A 43 0.03 -14.28 -2.72
CA SER A 43 0.56 -14.43 -1.36
C SER A 43 2.05 -14.04 -1.22
N ASP A 44 2.79 -14.01 -2.32
CA ASP A 44 4.23 -13.71 -2.36
C ASP A 44 4.45 -12.28 -2.91
N PRO A 45 5.21 -11.39 -2.23
CA PRO A 45 5.57 -10.07 -2.76
C PRO A 45 6.28 -10.12 -4.12
N LEU A 46 7.02 -11.19 -4.39
CA LEU A 46 7.69 -11.41 -5.68
C LEU A 46 6.81 -12.17 -6.68
N GLN A 47 5.70 -12.77 -6.23
CA GLN A 47 4.77 -13.56 -7.02
C GLN A 47 5.44 -14.71 -7.79
N LEU A 48 6.43 -15.38 -7.17
CA LEU A 48 7.24 -16.43 -7.81
C LEU A 48 6.44 -17.69 -8.13
N ASP A 49 5.41 -17.98 -7.33
CA ASP A 49 4.54 -19.15 -7.48
C ASP A 49 3.29 -18.86 -8.33
N GLY A 50 3.41 -17.97 -9.32
CA GLY A 50 2.33 -17.60 -10.23
C GLY A 50 2.81 -16.76 -11.42
N VAL A 51 1.88 -16.26 -12.24
CA VAL A 51 2.21 -15.45 -13.43
C VAL A 51 2.27 -13.94 -13.17
N GLY A 52 2.13 -13.55 -11.91
CA GLY A 52 2.38 -12.20 -11.44
C GLY A 52 3.79 -11.71 -11.77
N GLY A 53 4.10 -10.47 -11.46
CA GLY A 53 5.44 -9.94 -11.67
C GLY A 53 5.87 -8.93 -10.62
N GLY A 54 5.34 -9.05 -9.41
CA GLY A 54 5.75 -8.27 -8.24
C GLY A 54 5.35 -6.79 -8.29
N SER A 55 4.41 -6.41 -9.17
CA SER A 55 3.92 -5.03 -9.27
C SER A 55 2.43 -4.97 -9.59
N THR A 56 1.81 -3.83 -9.30
CA THR A 56 0.39 -3.61 -9.62
C THR A 56 0.09 -3.57 -11.13
N LEU A 57 1.10 -3.34 -11.99
CA LEU A 57 0.97 -3.32 -13.45
C LEU A 57 0.93 -4.71 -14.09
N ASN A 58 1.47 -5.72 -13.39
CA ASN A 58 1.57 -7.11 -13.84
C ASN A 58 0.87 -8.10 -12.88
N SER A 59 0.05 -7.59 -11.96
CA SER A 59 -0.83 -8.34 -11.04
C SER A 59 -2.30 -8.02 -11.34
N LYS A 60 -2.77 -8.38 -12.55
CA LYS A 60 -4.08 -7.99 -13.09
C LYS A 60 -4.72 -9.16 -13.80
N VAL A 61 -6.04 -9.31 -13.69
CA VAL A 61 -6.77 -10.38 -14.38
C VAL A 61 -7.91 -9.80 -15.20
N ALA A 62 -8.15 -10.40 -16.37
CA ALA A 62 -9.33 -10.15 -17.19
C ALA A 62 -10.15 -11.44 -17.32
N ILE A 63 -11.44 -11.35 -17.00
CA ILE A 63 -12.39 -12.46 -17.15
C ILE A 63 -13.40 -12.05 -18.21
N VAL A 64 -13.57 -12.88 -19.23
CA VAL A 64 -14.42 -12.58 -20.39
C VAL A 64 -15.45 -13.67 -20.58
N SER A 65 -16.66 -13.31 -20.97
CA SER A 65 -17.73 -14.25 -21.32
C SER A 65 -18.64 -13.67 -22.40
N ARG A 66 -19.53 -14.47 -22.99
CA ARG A 66 -20.58 -13.95 -23.87
C ARG A 66 -21.50 -13.05 -23.05
N SER A 67 -21.82 -11.86 -23.56
CA SER A 67 -22.74 -10.99 -22.85
C SER A 67 -24.18 -11.46 -23.01
N SER A 68 -24.96 -11.33 -21.94
CA SER A 68 -26.42 -11.43 -21.99
C SER A 68 -27.09 -10.06 -22.22
N ARG A 69 -26.31 -8.97 -22.21
CA ARG A 69 -26.85 -7.61 -22.38
C ARG A 69 -27.14 -7.30 -23.85
N PRO A 70 -28.33 -6.77 -24.17
CA PRO A 70 -28.63 -6.32 -25.53
C PRO A 70 -27.60 -5.32 -26.04
N GLY A 71 -27.10 -5.54 -27.26
CA GLY A 71 -26.13 -4.65 -27.91
C GLY A 71 -24.68 -4.83 -27.46
N CYS A 72 -24.38 -5.84 -26.64
CA CYS A 72 -23.01 -6.21 -26.24
C CYS A 72 -22.71 -7.65 -26.70
N ASP A 73 -21.49 -7.87 -27.17
CA ASP A 73 -21.04 -9.20 -27.61
C ASP A 73 -20.44 -9.98 -26.44
N VAL A 74 -19.67 -9.31 -25.58
CA VAL A 74 -18.96 -9.92 -24.45
C VAL A 74 -19.07 -9.11 -23.16
N ASP A 75 -19.12 -9.81 -22.04
CA ASP A 75 -18.95 -9.25 -20.71
C ASP A 75 -17.47 -9.31 -20.32
N TYR A 76 -16.95 -8.23 -19.75
CA TYR A 76 -15.60 -8.10 -19.23
C TYR A 76 -15.61 -7.72 -17.76
N LEU A 77 -15.06 -8.59 -16.91
CA LEU A 77 -14.80 -8.34 -15.51
C LEU A 77 -13.28 -8.20 -15.28
N PHE A 78 -12.86 -7.03 -14.82
CA PHE A 78 -11.52 -6.79 -14.34
C PHE A 78 -11.37 -7.21 -12.88
N ALA A 79 -10.22 -7.76 -12.52
CA ALA A 79 -9.82 -7.96 -11.13
C ALA A 79 -8.37 -7.49 -10.91
N GLN A 80 -8.18 -6.65 -9.90
CA GLN A 80 -6.87 -6.31 -9.37
C GLN A 80 -6.51 -7.33 -8.30
N VAL A 81 -5.39 -8.04 -8.45
CA VAL A 81 -4.95 -9.05 -7.47
C VAL A 81 -3.80 -8.48 -6.63
N GLY A 82 -3.81 -8.77 -5.33
CA GLY A 82 -2.81 -8.32 -4.37
C GLY A 82 -1.38 -8.76 -4.70
N VAL A 83 -0.41 -7.99 -4.21
CA VAL A 83 1.03 -8.29 -4.28
C VAL A 83 1.51 -8.48 -2.84
N GLY A 84 1.94 -9.69 -2.49
CA GLY A 84 2.35 -10.04 -1.12
C GLY A 84 1.21 -10.17 -0.10
N HIS A 85 -0.04 -10.24 -0.56
CA HIS A 85 -1.22 -10.48 0.26
C HIS A 85 -2.37 -11.07 -0.58
N ARG A 86 -3.17 -11.94 0.05
CA ARG A 86 -4.28 -12.67 -0.59
C ARG A 86 -5.52 -11.79 -0.75
N SER A 87 -5.54 -10.94 -1.76
CA SER A 87 -6.69 -10.07 -2.05
C SER A 87 -7.04 -10.05 -3.53
N VAL A 88 -8.32 -9.87 -3.81
CA VAL A 88 -8.87 -9.61 -5.15
C VAL A 88 -9.84 -8.44 -5.04
N ASP A 89 -9.64 -7.40 -5.84
CA ASP A 89 -10.52 -6.23 -5.92
C ASP A 89 -11.12 -6.11 -7.32
N THR A 90 -12.43 -6.32 -7.41
CA THR A 90 -13.24 -6.24 -8.63
C THR A 90 -14.05 -4.95 -8.72
N ARG A 91 -13.84 -3.97 -7.82
CA ARG A 91 -14.49 -2.66 -7.92
C ARG A 91 -13.91 -1.77 -9.03
N PRO A 92 -12.59 -1.67 -9.23
CA PRO A 92 -12.05 -0.80 -10.28
C PRO A 92 -12.25 -1.40 -11.67
N ASN A 93 -12.11 -0.55 -12.70
CA ASN A 93 -11.90 -0.97 -14.09
C ASN A 93 -10.44 -0.69 -14.50
N CYS A 94 -9.92 -1.42 -15.49
CA CYS A 94 -8.63 -1.18 -16.11
C CYS A 94 -8.75 -1.03 -17.63
N GLY A 95 -8.75 0.23 -18.11
CA GLY A 95 -8.79 0.50 -19.55
C GLY A 95 -7.56 -0.01 -20.35
N ASN A 96 -6.44 -0.30 -19.69
CA ASN A 96 -5.31 -0.98 -20.35
C ASN A 96 -5.64 -2.44 -20.64
N MET A 97 -6.10 -3.20 -19.63
CA MET A 97 -6.47 -4.61 -19.79
C MET A 97 -7.62 -4.79 -20.79
N LEU A 98 -8.54 -3.83 -20.87
CA LEU A 98 -9.62 -3.80 -21.86
C LEU A 98 -9.12 -3.94 -23.31
N SER A 99 -7.93 -3.42 -23.64
CA SER A 99 -7.37 -3.55 -25.00
C SER A 99 -7.04 -5.00 -25.42
N GLY A 100 -6.91 -5.91 -24.46
CA GLY A 100 -6.75 -7.34 -24.74
C GLY A 100 -8.07 -8.09 -24.94
N VAL A 101 -9.22 -7.52 -24.52
CA VAL A 101 -10.52 -8.21 -24.50
C VAL A 101 -11.01 -8.54 -25.90
N GLY A 102 -10.95 -7.59 -26.83
CA GLY A 102 -11.37 -7.82 -28.22
C GLY A 102 -10.58 -8.95 -28.90
N PRO A 103 -9.23 -8.86 -28.95
CA PRO A 103 -8.39 -9.94 -29.49
C PRO A 103 -8.64 -11.30 -28.82
N PHE A 104 -8.74 -11.32 -27.49
CA PHE A 104 -9.05 -12.53 -26.73
C PHE A 104 -10.40 -13.12 -27.10
N ALA A 105 -11.46 -12.32 -27.15
CA ALA A 105 -12.81 -12.75 -27.48
C ALA A 105 -12.90 -13.36 -28.89
N ILE A 106 -12.19 -12.79 -29.86
CA ILE A 106 -12.15 -13.30 -31.23
C ILE A 106 -11.41 -14.65 -31.26
N GLU A 107 -10.22 -14.73 -30.67
CA GLU A 107 -9.41 -15.95 -30.70
C GLU A 107 -10.00 -17.11 -29.88
N GLN A 108 -10.74 -16.81 -28.80
CA GLN A 108 -11.47 -17.82 -28.03
C GLN A 108 -12.86 -18.13 -28.58
N GLY A 109 -13.22 -17.60 -29.76
CA GLY A 109 -14.47 -17.93 -30.45
C GLY A 109 -15.74 -17.33 -29.83
N LEU A 110 -15.60 -16.34 -28.94
CA LEU A 110 -16.74 -15.59 -28.42
C LEU A 110 -17.35 -14.68 -29.48
N VAL A 111 -16.53 -14.11 -30.37
CA VAL A 111 -16.96 -13.23 -31.46
C VAL A 111 -16.40 -13.72 -32.79
N PRO A 112 -17.24 -13.93 -33.83
CA PRO A 112 -16.75 -14.31 -35.15
C PRO A 112 -15.94 -13.16 -35.77
N ALA A 113 -14.73 -13.48 -36.26
CA ALA A 113 -13.89 -12.52 -36.94
C ALA A 113 -14.48 -12.11 -38.30
N ARG A 114 -14.31 -10.83 -38.65
CA ARG A 114 -14.58 -10.28 -39.99
C ARG A 114 -13.26 -9.98 -40.70
N ASP A 115 -13.24 -10.05 -42.02
CA ASP A 115 -12.07 -9.63 -42.78
C ASP A 115 -11.82 -8.12 -42.63
N GLY A 116 -10.54 -7.72 -42.64
CA GLY A 116 -10.09 -6.35 -42.37
C GLY A 116 -10.12 -5.99 -40.88
N THR A 117 -11.30 -5.66 -40.34
CA THR A 117 -11.47 -5.24 -38.94
C THR A 117 -12.70 -5.86 -38.30
N THR A 118 -12.57 -6.28 -37.05
CA THR A 118 -13.68 -6.80 -36.24
C THR A 118 -14.00 -5.82 -35.11
N LEU A 119 -15.27 -5.44 -35.00
CA LEU A 119 -15.80 -4.69 -33.88
C LEU A 119 -16.27 -5.67 -32.81
N VAL A 120 -15.81 -5.49 -31.57
CA VAL A 120 -16.25 -6.24 -30.40
C VAL A 120 -16.87 -5.27 -29.41
N ARG A 121 -18.17 -5.41 -29.14
CA ARG A 121 -18.89 -4.58 -28.18
C ARG A 121 -18.77 -5.19 -26.79
N VAL A 122 -18.07 -4.50 -25.91
CA VAL A 122 -17.76 -4.97 -24.55
C VAL A 122 -18.65 -4.28 -23.54
N HIS A 123 -19.35 -5.07 -22.72
CA HIS A 123 -19.95 -4.59 -21.49
C HIS A 123 -18.97 -4.79 -20.33
N ASN A 124 -18.60 -3.69 -19.67
CA ASN A 124 -17.71 -3.72 -18.53
C ASN A 124 -18.50 -3.99 -17.24
N VAL A 125 -18.37 -5.18 -16.67
CA VAL A 125 -19.13 -5.61 -15.49
C VAL A 125 -18.82 -4.74 -14.26
N ASN A 126 -17.59 -4.26 -14.12
CA ASN A 126 -17.18 -3.44 -12.98
C ASN A 126 -17.90 -2.08 -12.93
N THR A 127 -18.22 -1.51 -14.10
CA THR A 127 -18.67 -0.11 -14.24
C THR A 127 -19.99 0.06 -14.97
N GLY A 128 -20.55 -1.02 -15.54
CA GLY A 128 -21.73 -0.98 -16.41
C GLY A 128 -21.48 -0.32 -17.77
N SER A 129 -20.28 0.22 -18.04
CA SER A 129 -19.98 0.96 -19.27
C SER A 129 -19.94 0.05 -20.50
N ARG A 130 -20.34 0.61 -21.65
CA ARG A 130 -20.22 -0.03 -22.97
C ARG A 130 -19.04 0.56 -23.73
N ILE A 131 -18.18 -0.32 -24.24
CA ILE A 131 -16.98 0.04 -24.99
C ILE A 131 -16.90 -0.77 -26.28
N ASP A 132 -16.76 -0.06 -27.38
CA ASP A 132 -16.51 -0.64 -28.69
C ASP A 132 -15.00 -0.85 -28.88
N VAL A 133 -14.58 -2.09 -29.07
CA VAL A 133 -13.18 -2.47 -29.28
C VAL A 133 -12.99 -2.89 -30.72
N THR A 134 -12.29 -2.07 -31.51
CA THR A 134 -11.97 -2.40 -32.91
C THR A 134 -10.62 -3.08 -33.00
N VAL A 135 -10.60 -4.28 -33.57
CA VAL A 135 -9.43 -5.15 -33.71
C VAL A 135 -9.13 -5.36 -35.19
N ARG A 136 -7.85 -5.29 -35.58
CA ARG A 136 -7.44 -5.67 -36.94
C ARG A 136 -7.47 -7.18 -37.11
N THR A 137 -8.21 -7.64 -38.11
CA THR A 137 -8.45 -9.05 -38.41
C THR A 137 -8.31 -9.38 -39.91
N PRO A 138 -7.15 -9.08 -40.54
CA PRO A 138 -6.94 -9.42 -41.95
C PRO A 138 -7.10 -10.92 -42.18
N SER A 139 -7.78 -11.29 -43.26
CA SER A 139 -8.15 -12.67 -43.57
C SER A 139 -8.95 -13.36 -42.44
N GLY A 140 -9.69 -12.58 -41.65
CA GLY A 140 -10.49 -13.07 -40.53
C GLY A 140 -9.66 -13.58 -39.35
N ARG A 141 -8.40 -13.13 -39.19
CA ARG A 141 -7.53 -13.54 -38.07
C ARG A 141 -6.94 -12.33 -37.37
N VAL A 142 -6.96 -12.33 -36.04
CA VAL A 142 -6.32 -11.28 -35.24
C VAL A 142 -4.85 -11.13 -35.64
N THR A 143 -4.45 -9.90 -35.94
CA THR A 143 -3.03 -9.55 -36.07
C THR A 143 -2.59 -8.72 -34.88
N TYR A 144 -1.40 -9.04 -34.34
CA TYR A 144 -0.74 -8.26 -33.31
C TYR A 144 0.38 -7.38 -33.88
N GLU A 145 0.74 -7.56 -35.15
CA GLU A 145 1.79 -6.80 -35.81
C GLU A 145 1.22 -5.55 -36.49
N GLY A 146 1.97 -4.46 -36.39
CA GLY A 146 1.60 -3.16 -36.93
C GLY A 146 2.61 -2.09 -36.57
N ASP A 147 2.33 -0.88 -37.00
CA ASP A 147 3.15 0.32 -36.90
C ASP A 147 2.75 1.24 -35.73
N ALA A 148 1.69 0.91 -35.01
CA ALA A 148 1.23 1.73 -33.90
C ALA A 148 2.18 1.62 -32.70
N ARG A 149 2.55 2.78 -32.15
CA ARG A 149 3.41 2.93 -30.98
C ARG A 149 2.60 3.47 -29.81
N ILE A 150 2.86 2.96 -28.60
CA ILE A 150 2.35 3.54 -27.36
C ILE A 150 3.52 3.69 -26.37
N ASP A 151 3.55 4.78 -25.63
CA ASP A 151 4.61 5.00 -24.66
C ASP A 151 4.51 3.99 -23.48
N GLY A 152 5.67 3.56 -22.99
CA GLY A 152 5.78 2.49 -21.99
C GLY A 152 5.85 1.07 -22.55
N VAL A 153 5.78 0.89 -23.87
CA VAL A 153 5.96 -0.42 -24.55
C VAL A 153 7.02 -0.29 -25.64
N ALA A 154 7.95 -1.24 -25.68
CA ALA A 154 8.98 -1.28 -26.71
C ALA A 154 8.42 -1.75 -28.07
N GLY A 155 8.91 -1.16 -29.16
CA GLY A 155 8.54 -1.52 -30.53
C GLY A 155 7.18 -0.97 -30.96
N THR A 156 6.59 -1.61 -31.97
CA THR A 156 5.28 -1.29 -32.54
C THR A 156 4.39 -2.52 -32.57
N ALA A 157 3.07 -2.33 -32.67
CA ALA A 157 2.09 -3.40 -32.74
C ALA A 157 0.83 -2.96 -33.49
N ALA A 158 -0.08 -3.89 -33.76
CA ALA A 158 -1.38 -3.57 -34.35
C ALA A 158 -2.18 -2.63 -33.43
N PRO A 159 -2.85 -1.60 -33.99
CA PRO A 159 -3.71 -0.72 -33.22
C PRO A 159 -4.97 -1.44 -32.76
N ILE A 160 -5.34 -1.20 -31.50
CA ILE A 160 -6.63 -1.54 -30.92
C ILE A 160 -7.31 -0.22 -30.56
N LEU A 161 -8.43 0.08 -31.23
CA LEU A 161 -9.20 1.29 -30.93
C LEU A 161 -10.22 0.97 -29.84
N LEU A 162 -10.14 1.69 -28.73
CA LEU A 162 -11.09 1.62 -27.64
C LEU A 162 -12.00 2.83 -27.73
N ASN A 163 -13.30 2.60 -27.92
CA ASN A 163 -14.28 3.65 -28.12
C ASN A 163 -15.34 3.60 -27.02
N PHE A 164 -15.30 4.58 -26.12
CA PHE A 164 -16.19 4.68 -24.96
C PHE A 164 -17.45 5.43 -25.38
N LEU A 165 -18.59 4.72 -25.36
CA LEU A 165 -19.88 5.23 -25.85
C LEU A 165 -20.71 5.86 -24.73
N ASP A 166 -20.78 5.19 -23.57
CA ASP A 166 -21.67 5.57 -22.47
C ASP A 166 -20.89 5.71 -21.14
N ALA A 167 -19.66 6.23 -21.21
CA ALA A 167 -18.78 6.36 -20.06
C ALA A 167 -19.09 7.59 -19.17
N TRP A 168 -20.13 8.33 -19.53
CA TRP A 168 -20.53 9.62 -19.00
C TRP A 168 -21.39 9.43 -17.75
N GLY A 169 -20.84 9.69 -16.57
CA GLY A 169 -21.53 9.45 -15.29
C GLY A 169 -21.66 7.98 -14.93
N ALA A 170 -20.73 7.11 -15.37
CA ALA A 170 -20.85 5.67 -15.19
C ALA A 170 -20.94 5.22 -13.71
N VAL A 171 -20.38 5.98 -12.77
CA VAL A 171 -20.38 5.67 -11.34
C VAL A 171 -21.40 6.52 -10.57
N THR A 172 -21.52 7.80 -10.95
CA THR A 172 -22.27 8.81 -10.21
C THR A 172 -23.62 9.15 -10.84
N GLY A 173 -23.88 8.68 -12.07
CA GLY A 173 -25.06 8.98 -12.87
C GLY A 173 -25.00 10.29 -13.67
N GLN A 174 -23.97 11.12 -13.49
CA GLN A 174 -23.84 12.41 -14.19
C GLN A 174 -22.40 12.70 -14.59
N VAL A 175 -22.18 13.38 -15.72
CA VAL A 175 -20.82 13.81 -16.15
C VAL A 175 -20.20 14.77 -15.15
N PHE A 176 -20.99 15.69 -14.62
CA PHE A 176 -20.57 16.65 -13.59
C PHE A 176 -21.42 16.40 -12.33
N PRO A 177 -20.98 15.53 -11.41
CA PRO A 177 -21.83 15.04 -10.31
C PRO A 177 -22.26 16.12 -9.32
N THR A 178 -21.54 17.24 -9.27
CA THR A 178 -21.88 18.41 -8.45
C THR A 178 -22.89 19.34 -9.12
N GLY A 179 -23.28 19.06 -10.37
CA GLY A 179 -24.10 19.92 -11.21
C GLY A 179 -23.34 21.11 -11.80
N ARG A 180 -22.03 21.23 -11.56
CA ARG A 180 -21.18 22.35 -11.99
C ARG A 180 -19.93 21.85 -12.68
N ARG A 181 -19.43 22.62 -13.66
CA ARG A 181 -18.16 22.31 -14.32
C ARG A 181 -16.94 22.76 -13.50
N ILE A 182 -17.11 23.78 -12.65
CA ILE A 182 -16.12 24.24 -11.67
C ILE A 182 -16.80 24.36 -10.30
N ASP A 183 -16.15 23.79 -9.30
CA ASP A 183 -16.44 23.96 -7.88
C ASP A 183 -15.29 24.69 -7.19
N THR A 184 -15.57 25.31 -6.05
CA THR A 184 -14.53 25.84 -5.16
C THR A 184 -14.52 25.03 -3.87
N ILE A 185 -13.37 24.44 -3.55
CA ILE A 185 -13.12 23.69 -2.31
C ILE A 185 -11.92 24.33 -1.62
N ASP A 186 -12.12 24.81 -0.39
CA ASP A 186 -11.08 25.49 0.41
C ASP A 186 -10.32 26.60 -0.35
N GLY A 187 -11.04 27.39 -1.16
CA GLY A 187 -10.45 28.48 -1.96
C GLY A 187 -9.71 28.02 -3.23
N VAL A 188 -9.72 26.73 -3.56
CA VAL A 188 -9.14 26.17 -4.78
C VAL A 188 -10.25 25.78 -5.74
N GLU A 189 -10.14 26.20 -7.00
CA GLU A 189 -11.05 25.76 -8.05
C GLU A 189 -10.72 24.34 -8.49
N VAL A 190 -11.75 23.49 -8.58
CA VAL A 190 -11.64 22.10 -9.01
C VAL A 190 -12.74 21.76 -10.02
N THR A 191 -12.49 20.78 -10.88
CA THR A 191 -13.54 20.15 -11.68
C THR A 191 -13.77 18.73 -11.16
N CYS A 192 -14.98 18.46 -10.70
CA CYS A 192 -15.46 17.13 -10.36
C CYS A 192 -16.17 16.53 -11.59
N ILE A 193 -15.53 15.56 -12.25
CA ILE A 193 -16.04 14.95 -13.48
C ILE A 193 -16.08 13.43 -13.36
N ASP A 194 -17.14 12.80 -13.84
CA ASP A 194 -17.24 11.35 -14.00
C ASP A 194 -17.35 11.00 -15.48
N ALA A 195 -16.18 10.75 -16.07
CA ALA A 195 -16.00 10.43 -17.48
C ALA A 195 -15.05 9.23 -17.57
N ALA A 196 -15.61 8.04 -17.70
CA ALA A 196 -14.98 6.72 -17.53
C ALA A 196 -14.44 6.41 -16.12
N MET A 197 -14.17 7.43 -15.31
CA MET A 197 -13.76 7.35 -13.91
C MET A 197 -14.09 8.68 -13.21
N PRO A 198 -14.56 8.66 -11.95
CA PRO A 198 -14.68 9.86 -11.14
C PRO A 198 -13.31 10.50 -10.86
N LEU A 199 -13.12 11.75 -11.27
CA LEU A 199 -11.92 12.55 -11.08
C LEU A 199 -12.23 13.83 -10.31
N MET A 200 -11.28 14.25 -9.48
CA MET A 200 -11.15 15.62 -9.00
C MET A 200 -9.93 16.21 -9.70
N ILE A 201 -10.16 17.15 -10.61
CA ILE A 201 -9.11 17.81 -11.40
C ILE A 201 -8.85 19.17 -10.79
N VAL A 202 -7.58 19.52 -10.61
CA VAL A 202 -7.12 20.80 -10.08
C VAL A 202 -5.93 21.31 -10.88
N ARG A 203 -5.79 22.62 -11.05
CA ARG A 203 -4.62 23.20 -11.70
C ARG A 203 -3.40 23.06 -10.79
N ALA A 204 -2.30 22.59 -11.33
CA ALA A 204 -1.05 22.40 -10.60
C ALA A 204 -0.57 23.70 -9.93
N GLY A 205 -0.68 24.83 -10.65
CA GLY A 205 -0.26 26.15 -10.16
C GLY A 205 -1.04 26.62 -8.93
N ASP A 206 -2.32 26.25 -8.82
CA ASP A 206 -3.18 26.60 -7.68
C ASP A 206 -2.74 25.89 -6.38
N LEU A 207 -1.89 24.86 -6.50
CA LEU A 207 -1.28 24.11 -5.39
C LEU A 207 0.24 24.31 -5.28
N GLY A 208 0.79 25.33 -5.97
CA GLY A 208 2.21 25.69 -5.86
C GLY A 208 3.18 24.74 -6.57
N VAL A 209 2.70 23.94 -7.54
CA VAL A 209 3.54 23.04 -8.35
C VAL A 209 3.36 23.31 -9.85
N THR A 210 4.34 22.92 -10.65
CA THR A 210 4.35 23.15 -12.10
C THR A 210 3.47 22.14 -12.87
N GLY A 211 3.25 20.96 -12.29
CA GLY A 211 2.61 19.83 -12.95
C GLY A 211 3.54 19.03 -13.86
N ARG A 212 4.82 19.44 -13.98
CA ARG A 212 5.85 18.76 -14.78
C ARG A 212 6.83 17.94 -13.94
N GLU A 213 6.70 17.96 -12.61
CA GLU A 213 7.53 17.19 -11.68
C GLU A 213 7.50 15.69 -11.98
N LYS A 214 8.58 14.98 -11.61
CA LYS A 214 8.61 13.52 -11.64
C LYS A 214 7.72 12.95 -10.52
N PRO A 215 7.12 11.76 -10.69
CA PRO A 215 6.26 11.13 -9.67
C PRO A 215 6.90 11.08 -8.29
N ALA A 216 8.18 10.69 -8.20
CA ALA A 216 8.90 10.63 -6.92
C ALA A 216 9.03 11.99 -6.21
N ALA A 217 9.07 13.10 -6.95
CA ALA A 217 9.14 14.44 -6.35
C ALA A 217 7.77 14.89 -5.83
N LEU A 218 6.68 14.54 -6.53
CA LEU A 218 5.31 14.77 -6.04
C LEU A 218 5.00 13.89 -4.83
N ASP A 219 5.42 12.62 -4.87
CA ASP A 219 5.26 11.68 -3.76
C ASP A 219 6.04 12.09 -2.50
N ALA A 220 7.16 12.81 -2.67
CA ALA A 220 7.95 13.34 -1.56
C ALA A 220 7.39 14.66 -0.98
N ASN A 221 6.45 15.31 -1.67
CA ASN A 221 5.86 16.57 -1.23
C ASN A 221 4.63 16.30 -0.34
N THR A 222 4.86 16.07 0.95
CA THR A 222 3.80 15.71 1.92
C THR A 222 2.71 16.79 2.01
N GLY A 223 3.08 18.07 2.01
CA GLY A 223 2.11 19.17 2.07
C GLY A 223 1.17 19.20 0.86
N LEU A 224 1.68 18.90 -0.35
CA LEU A 224 0.85 18.73 -1.53
C LEU A 224 -0.10 17.52 -1.40
N LEU A 225 0.41 16.38 -0.92
CA LEU A 225 -0.39 15.16 -0.77
C LEU A 225 -1.52 15.34 0.26
N GLU A 226 -1.23 15.96 1.40
CA GLU A 226 -2.24 16.31 2.42
C GLU A 226 -3.29 17.27 1.87
N ARG A 227 -2.84 18.28 1.10
CA ARG A 227 -3.74 19.24 0.47
C ARG A 227 -4.63 18.57 -0.57
N LEU A 228 -4.07 17.72 -1.43
CA LEU A 228 -4.83 16.95 -2.41
C LEU A 228 -5.83 16.00 -1.77
N GLU A 229 -5.45 15.33 -0.67
CA GLU A 229 -6.35 14.43 0.04
C GLU A 229 -7.53 15.19 0.65
N THR A 230 -7.28 16.34 1.28
CA THR A 230 -8.34 17.19 1.83
C THR A 230 -9.35 17.60 0.75
N LEU A 231 -8.85 18.08 -0.40
CA LEU A 231 -9.70 18.43 -1.55
C LEU A 231 -10.46 17.20 -2.09
N ARG A 232 -9.80 16.03 -2.15
CA ARG A 232 -10.38 14.78 -2.66
C ARG A 232 -11.53 14.28 -1.80
N LEU A 233 -11.39 14.32 -0.47
CA LEU A 233 -12.42 13.88 0.47
C LEU A 233 -13.69 14.73 0.31
N GLU A 234 -13.54 16.05 0.29
CA GLU A 234 -14.68 16.96 0.11
C GLU A 234 -15.27 16.86 -1.30
N ALA A 235 -14.44 16.71 -2.35
CA ALA A 235 -14.92 16.44 -3.69
C ALA A 235 -15.74 15.14 -3.74
N GLY A 236 -15.27 14.06 -3.12
CA GLY A 236 -16.00 12.79 -3.03
C GLY A 236 -17.37 12.94 -2.38
N ARG A 237 -17.45 13.70 -1.27
CA ARG A 237 -18.72 14.03 -0.61
C ARG A 237 -19.66 14.80 -1.55
N ARG A 238 -19.16 15.84 -2.23
CA ARG A 238 -19.96 16.65 -3.18
C ARG A 238 -20.40 15.87 -4.43
N MET A 239 -19.62 14.89 -4.85
CA MET A 239 -19.95 13.99 -5.96
C MET A 239 -20.98 12.91 -5.60
N GLY A 240 -21.43 12.85 -4.33
CA GLY A 240 -22.37 11.83 -3.87
C GLY A 240 -21.75 10.45 -3.66
N LEU A 241 -20.41 10.35 -3.57
CA LEU A 241 -19.68 9.09 -3.39
C LEU A 241 -19.62 8.61 -1.93
N GLY A 242 -20.08 9.44 -0.97
CA GLY A 242 -20.04 9.15 0.46
C GLY A 242 -18.66 9.41 1.08
N ASP A 243 -18.33 8.67 2.14
CA ASP A 243 -16.99 8.68 2.72
C ASP A 243 -16.03 7.93 1.81
N VAL A 244 -15.04 8.65 1.29
CA VAL A 244 -14.06 8.13 0.35
C VAL A 244 -12.67 7.98 0.95
N SER A 245 -12.51 8.05 2.28
CA SER A 245 -11.21 7.94 2.97
C SER A 245 -10.48 6.63 2.66
N ASP A 246 -11.21 5.52 2.58
CA ASP A 246 -10.69 4.20 2.19
C ASP A 246 -11.02 3.82 0.73
N SER A 247 -11.54 4.77 -0.04
CA SER A 247 -11.88 4.59 -1.44
C SER A 247 -10.74 5.00 -2.35
N VAL A 248 -10.63 4.31 -3.48
CA VAL A 248 -9.70 4.68 -4.56
C VAL A 248 -10.28 5.73 -5.51
N ILE A 249 -11.53 6.15 -5.33
CA ILE A 249 -12.21 7.20 -6.12
C ILE A 249 -12.73 8.32 -5.19
N PRO A 250 -12.88 9.57 -5.68
CA PRO A 250 -12.44 10.04 -6.99
C PRO A 250 -10.90 10.12 -7.06
N LYS A 251 -10.36 10.12 -8.27
CA LYS A 251 -8.91 10.21 -8.49
C LYS A 251 -8.47 11.67 -8.50
N PRO A 252 -7.54 12.10 -7.64
CA PRO A 252 -6.93 13.42 -7.75
C PRO A 252 -6.08 13.51 -9.01
N VAL A 253 -6.21 14.61 -9.74
CA VAL A 253 -5.43 14.88 -10.95
C VAL A 253 -4.96 16.33 -10.95
N LEU A 254 -3.64 16.53 -11.02
CA LEU A 254 -3.08 17.84 -11.31
C LEU A 254 -2.99 18.03 -12.82
N VAL A 255 -3.42 19.19 -13.31
CA VAL A 255 -3.25 19.56 -14.71
C VAL A 255 -2.49 20.86 -14.89
N SER A 256 -1.73 20.96 -15.98
CA SER A 256 -1.10 22.19 -16.42
C SER A 256 -1.02 22.25 -17.95
N VAL A 257 -0.62 23.41 -18.49
CA VAL A 257 -0.54 23.64 -19.93
C VAL A 257 0.37 22.60 -20.60
N GLY A 258 -0.09 22.08 -21.75
CA GLY A 258 0.68 21.16 -22.58
C GLY A 258 1.76 21.84 -23.40
N GLU A 259 2.15 21.21 -24.50
CA GLU A 259 3.18 21.68 -25.45
C GLU A 259 2.57 22.33 -26.70
N THR A 260 1.31 22.03 -26.98
CA THR A 260 0.48 22.53 -28.09
C THR A 260 -0.92 22.86 -27.58
N ASP A 261 -1.69 23.61 -28.37
CA ASP A 261 -3.09 23.97 -28.06
C ASP A 261 -4.02 22.75 -27.88
N ASP A 262 -3.63 21.61 -28.45
CA ASP A 262 -4.35 20.33 -28.36
C ASP A 262 -3.77 19.38 -27.31
N SER A 263 -2.88 19.86 -26.44
CA SER A 263 -2.27 19.04 -25.41
C SER A 263 -2.42 19.61 -24.00
N ILE A 264 -2.51 18.71 -23.02
CA ILE A 264 -2.60 19.02 -21.59
C ILE A 264 -1.60 18.14 -20.82
N THR A 265 -0.87 18.73 -19.88
CA THR A 265 -0.01 17.98 -18.97
C THR A 265 -0.84 17.49 -17.78
N SER A 266 -0.71 16.22 -17.43
CA SER A 266 -1.44 15.59 -16.34
C SER A 266 -0.53 14.81 -15.38
N ARG A 267 -0.83 14.89 -14.08
CA ARG A 267 -0.29 14.02 -13.01
C ARG A 267 -1.44 13.38 -12.28
N TYR A 268 -1.60 12.09 -12.50
CA TYR A 268 -2.73 11.29 -12.02
C TYR A 268 -2.35 10.53 -10.75
N PHE A 269 -3.18 10.61 -9.70
CA PHE A 269 -2.89 9.97 -8.43
C PHE A 269 -3.77 8.74 -8.16
N THR A 270 -3.18 7.73 -7.51
CA THR A 270 -3.86 6.54 -7.01
C THR A 270 -3.88 6.51 -5.49
N PRO A 271 -4.95 7.02 -4.88
CA PRO A 271 -5.16 8.45 -4.66
C PRO A 271 -4.02 9.15 -3.88
N ARG A 272 -3.17 8.40 -3.17
CA ARG A 272 -2.10 8.93 -2.30
C ARG A 272 -0.71 8.90 -2.95
N LYS A 273 -0.59 8.36 -4.16
CA LYS A 273 0.67 8.23 -4.90
C LYS A 273 0.50 8.66 -6.35
N CYS A 274 1.44 9.42 -6.88
CA CYS A 274 1.47 9.79 -8.29
C CYS A 274 1.77 8.56 -9.15
N HIS A 275 0.93 8.33 -10.15
CA HIS A 275 1.09 7.24 -11.08
C HIS A 275 2.32 7.48 -11.98
N ALA A 276 3.12 6.43 -12.24
CA ALA A 276 4.35 6.53 -13.02
C ALA A 276 4.14 6.81 -14.53
N SER A 277 2.90 6.67 -14.99
CA SER A 277 2.41 7.00 -16.35
C SER A 277 1.01 7.62 -16.20
N HIS A 278 -0.04 7.06 -16.79
CA HIS A 278 -1.42 7.49 -16.61
C HIS A 278 -2.41 6.34 -16.81
N ALA A 279 -3.53 6.35 -16.10
CA ALA A 279 -4.63 5.43 -16.37
C ALA A 279 -5.38 5.86 -17.64
N VAL A 280 -5.80 4.89 -18.48
CA VAL A 280 -6.63 5.14 -19.67
C VAL A 280 -7.91 5.90 -19.33
N THR A 281 -8.65 5.42 -18.33
CA THR A 281 -9.91 6.02 -17.90
C THR A 281 -9.70 7.42 -17.33
N GLY A 282 -8.63 7.62 -16.57
CA GLY A 282 -8.25 8.96 -16.12
C GLY A 282 -7.91 9.90 -17.30
N ALA A 283 -7.22 9.40 -18.33
CA ALA A 283 -6.83 10.21 -19.47
C ALA A 283 -8.07 10.64 -20.28
N ILE A 284 -9.07 9.76 -20.41
CA ILE A 284 -10.38 10.12 -20.99
C ILE A 284 -11.05 11.23 -20.18
N GLY A 285 -11.09 11.12 -18.86
CA GLY A 285 -11.69 12.17 -18.03
C GLY A 285 -10.95 13.51 -18.12
N VAL A 286 -9.62 13.49 -18.18
CA VAL A 286 -8.79 14.69 -18.40
C VAL A 286 -9.04 15.30 -19.78
N ALA A 287 -9.00 14.49 -20.85
CA ALA A 287 -9.23 14.98 -22.21
C ALA A 287 -10.67 15.50 -22.39
N SER A 288 -11.65 14.85 -21.75
CA SER A 288 -13.05 15.30 -21.74
C SER A 288 -13.17 16.67 -21.06
N ALA A 289 -12.54 16.84 -19.90
CA ALA A 289 -12.52 18.12 -19.20
C ALA A 289 -11.77 19.20 -20.00
N PHE A 290 -10.65 18.85 -20.64
CA PHE A 290 -9.86 19.75 -21.50
C PHE A 290 -10.63 20.23 -22.73
N ALA A 291 -11.41 19.33 -23.35
CA ALA A 291 -12.21 19.61 -24.54
C ALA A 291 -13.43 20.48 -24.24
N LEU A 292 -14.07 20.27 -23.08
CA LEU A 292 -15.25 21.01 -22.67
C LEU A 292 -14.87 22.42 -22.17
N PRO A 293 -15.64 23.47 -22.52
CA PRO A 293 -15.46 24.80 -21.93
C PRO A 293 -15.90 24.83 -20.46
N GLY A 294 -15.39 25.79 -19.70
CA GLY A 294 -15.84 26.05 -18.34
C GLY A 294 -15.42 25.00 -17.30
N THR A 295 -14.37 24.22 -17.55
CA THR A 295 -13.70 23.36 -16.55
C THR A 295 -12.37 23.99 -16.13
N VAL A 296 -11.78 23.55 -15.01
CA VAL A 296 -10.45 24.04 -14.62
C VAL A 296 -9.34 23.60 -15.57
N ALA A 297 -9.62 22.55 -16.37
CA ALA A 297 -8.74 22.01 -17.37
C ALA A 297 -8.98 22.62 -18.76
N SER A 298 -10.03 23.41 -19.01
CA SER A 298 -10.40 23.84 -20.36
C SER A 298 -9.22 24.45 -21.14
N GLY A 299 -9.00 23.95 -22.36
CA GLY A 299 -8.05 24.53 -23.32
C GLY A 299 -8.71 25.61 -24.18
N ILE A 300 -8.20 25.76 -25.42
CA ILE A 300 -8.82 26.62 -26.43
C ILE A 300 -10.29 26.22 -26.66
N ALA A 301 -11.15 27.19 -26.96
CA ALA A 301 -12.55 26.95 -27.24
C ALA A 301 -12.71 26.05 -28.48
N ARG A 302 -13.50 24.98 -28.34
CA ARG A 302 -13.76 23.99 -29.39
C ARG A 302 -15.25 23.93 -29.72
N GLY A 303 -15.56 23.87 -31.01
CA GLY A 303 -16.93 23.65 -31.49
C GLY A 303 -17.31 22.16 -31.51
N ALA A 304 -18.55 21.86 -31.90
CA ALA A 304 -18.99 20.49 -32.16
C ALA A 304 -18.08 19.80 -33.21
N GLY A 305 -17.93 18.48 -33.06
CA GLY A 305 -17.12 17.65 -33.96
C GLY A 305 -16.04 16.86 -33.21
N THR A 306 -15.18 16.21 -33.99
CA THR A 306 -14.14 15.31 -33.51
C THR A 306 -12.81 16.05 -33.35
N HIS A 307 -12.23 16.00 -32.15
CA HIS A 307 -10.99 16.68 -31.79
C HIS A 307 -9.95 15.67 -31.33
N ARG A 308 -8.72 15.80 -31.82
CA ARG A 308 -7.58 14.98 -31.39
C ARG A 308 -6.81 15.72 -30.33
N LEU A 309 -6.72 15.13 -29.15
CA LEU A 309 -6.15 15.72 -27.95
C LEU A 309 -5.06 14.82 -27.39
N VAL A 310 -4.07 15.43 -26.73
CA VAL A 310 -2.91 14.72 -26.19
C VAL A 310 -2.82 14.95 -24.69
N VAL A 311 -2.81 13.87 -23.91
CA VAL A 311 -2.55 13.93 -22.46
C VAL A 311 -1.09 13.55 -22.22
N LEU A 312 -0.26 14.55 -21.90
CA LEU A 312 1.14 14.37 -21.55
C LEU A 312 1.25 13.89 -20.09
N HIS A 313 1.98 12.81 -19.85
CA HIS A 313 2.13 12.17 -18.55
C HIS A 313 3.61 11.83 -18.26
N PRO A 314 3.99 11.41 -17.04
CA PRO A 314 5.40 11.22 -16.68
C PRO A 314 6.23 10.31 -17.58
N ALA A 315 5.60 9.34 -18.25
CA ALA A 315 6.26 8.35 -19.11
C ALA A 315 6.11 8.62 -20.62
N GLY A 316 5.60 9.79 -21.05
CA GLY A 316 5.26 10.07 -22.46
C GLY A 316 3.86 10.67 -22.63
N GLN A 317 3.09 10.24 -23.64
CA GLN A 317 1.78 10.81 -23.97
C GLN A 317 0.70 9.75 -24.27
N ILE A 318 -0.56 10.19 -24.23
CA ILE A 318 -1.72 9.43 -24.69
C ILE A 318 -2.53 10.30 -25.64
N ASP A 319 -2.71 9.82 -26.87
CA ASP A 319 -3.57 10.45 -27.86
C ASP A 319 -5.02 9.98 -27.67
N ILE A 320 -5.95 10.92 -27.65
CA ILE A 320 -7.38 10.70 -27.42
C ILE A 320 -8.17 11.51 -28.43
N GLU A 321 -9.11 10.86 -29.09
CA GLU A 321 -10.08 11.51 -29.95
C GLU A 321 -11.38 11.73 -29.17
N VAL A 322 -11.77 12.98 -28.98
CA VAL A 322 -12.98 13.38 -28.25
C VAL A 322 -13.99 13.97 -29.24
N GLU A 323 -15.20 13.43 -29.27
CA GLU A 323 -16.30 13.96 -30.06
C GLU A 323 -17.22 14.80 -29.19
N LEU A 324 -17.35 16.07 -29.55
CA LEU A 324 -18.22 17.03 -28.89
C LEU A 324 -19.51 17.23 -29.67
N LYS A 325 -20.63 17.31 -28.95
CA LYS A 325 -21.92 17.79 -29.46
C LYS A 325 -22.27 19.11 -28.78
N GLY A 326 -22.98 19.98 -29.50
CA GLY A 326 -23.34 21.31 -29.00
C GLY A 326 -22.16 22.29 -28.98
N ASN A 327 -22.40 23.52 -28.50
CA ASN A 327 -21.41 24.59 -28.47
C ASN A 327 -21.48 25.34 -27.13
N GLY A 328 -20.36 25.93 -26.70
CA GLY A 328 -20.28 26.71 -25.47
C GLY A 328 -20.71 25.90 -24.24
N ASP A 329 -21.50 26.50 -23.35
CA ASP A 329 -21.94 25.88 -22.09
C ASP A 329 -22.87 24.67 -22.27
N THR A 330 -23.43 24.51 -23.48
CA THR A 330 -24.26 23.34 -23.83
C THR A 330 -23.46 22.17 -24.40
N ALA A 331 -22.15 22.33 -24.59
CA ALA A 331 -21.31 21.29 -25.17
C ALA A 331 -21.27 20.05 -24.26
N THR A 332 -21.42 18.86 -24.84
CA THR A 332 -21.32 17.57 -24.18
C THR A 332 -20.35 16.66 -24.92
N VAL A 333 -19.69 15.74 -24.21
CA VAL A 333 -18.91 14.69 -24.85
C VAL A 333 -19.85 13.57 -25.26
N ASP A 334 -19.85 13.22 -26.54
CA ASP A 334 -20.62 12.10 -27.08
C ASP A 334 -19.79 10.82 -27.06
N ARG A 335 -18.50 10.95 -27.38
CA ARG A 335 -17.60 9.82 -27.59
C ARG A 335 -16.17 10.18 -27.20
N ALA A 336 -15.46 9.22 -26.59
CA ALA A 336 -14.01 9.29 -26.45
C ALA A 336 -13.36 8.00 -26.93
N ALA A 337 -12.48 8.12 -27.91
CA ALA A 337 -11.72 7.02 -28.46
C ALA A 337 -10.23 7.18 -28.20
N LEU A 338 -9.53 6.08 -28.00
CA LEU A 338 -8.06 6.09 -27.92
C LEU A 338 -7.48 4.85 -28.55
N LEU A 339 -6.23 4.99 -29.00
CA LEU A 339 -5.45 3.89 -29.53
C LEU A 339 -4.68 3.21 -28.39
N ARG A 340 -4.76 1.88 -28.37
CA ARG A 340 -3.90 1.00 -27.59
C ARG A 340 -3.30 -0.07 -28.49
N THR A 341 -2.47 -0.90 -27.90
CA THR A 341 -1.96 -2.10 -28.54
C THR A 341 -2.06 -3.25 -27.55
N ALA A 342 -2.27 -4.46 -28.05
CA ALA A 342 -2.25 -5.69 -27.26
C ALA A 342 -1.35 -6.72 -27.92
N ARG A 343 -0.94 -7.74 -27.18
CA ARG A 343 -0.20 -8.89 -27.71
C ARG A 343 -0.45 -10.13 -26.86
N LYS A 344 -0.83 -11.23 -27.50
CA LYS A 344 -0.79 -12.55 -26.87
C LYS A 344 0.66 -12.95 -26.60
N ILE A 345 0.97 -13.27 -25.34
CA ILE A 345 2.32 -13.67 -24.91
C ILE A 345 2.41 -15.18 -24.87
N MET A 346 1.44 -15.83 -24.23
CA MET A 346 1.40 -17.27 -24.02
C MET A 346 -0.06 -17.72 -23.94
N GLN A 347 -0.34 -18.95 -24.36
CA GLN A 347 -1.62 -19.63 -24.16
C GLN A 347 -1.33 -21.09 -23.83
N GLY A 348 -2.04 -21.63 -22.84
CA GLY A 348 -1.89 -23.02 -22.42
C GLY A 348 -2.67 -23.33 -21.15
N GLU A 349 -2.30 -24.43 -20.50
CA GLU A 349 -2.85 -24.83 -19.21
C GLU A 349 -2.06 -24.20 -18.06
N MET A 350 -2.78 -23.65 -17.10
CA MET A 350 -2.25 -23.08 -15.86
C MET A 350 -2.56 -24.01 -14.70
N HIS A 351 -1.52 -24.46 -14.02
CA HIS A 351 -1.64 -25.30 -12.84
C HIS A 351 -1.75 -24.43 -11.61
N LEU A 352 -2.87 -24.55 -10.90
CA LEU A 352 -3.16 -23.81 -9.70
C LEU A 352 -2.76 -24.63 -8.47
N PRO A 353 -2.10 -24.02 -7.48
CA PRO A 353 -1.62 -24.77 -6.33
C PRO A 353 -2.76 -25.15 -5.38
N ASP A 354 -2.71 -26.35 -4.81
CA ASP A 354 -3.79 -26.90 -3.99
C ASP A 354 -4.15 -26.03 -2.78
N TYR A 355 -3.16 -25.33 -2.23
CA TYR A 355 -3.35 -24.50 -1.04
C TYR A 355 -4.29 -23.31 -1.27
N VAL A 356 -4.60 -22.94 -2.53
CA VAL A 356 -5.59 -21.87 -2.78
C VAL A 356 -7.02 -22.38 -2.71
N PHE A 357 -7.26 -23.66 -3.01
CA PHE A 357 -8.60 -24.29 -2.96
C PHE A 357 -8.87 -25.07 -1.69
N SER A 358 -7.80 -25.41 -0.97
CA SER A 358 -7.89 -26.11 0.30
C SER A 358 -8.36 -25.15 1.38
N ARG A 359 -9.67 -25.01 1.54
CA ARG A 359 -10.23 -24.75 2.86
C ARG A 359 -9.97 -26.04 3.66
N PRO A 360 -9.34 -26.01 4.84
CA PRO A 360 -9.21 -27.23 5.64
C PRO A 360 -10.61 -27.83 5.83
N GLU A 361 -10.80 -29.08 5.40
CA GLU A 361 -12.03 -29.81 5.70
C GLU A 361 -12.24 -29.78 7.21
N ALA A 362 -13.37 -29.21 7.63
CA ALA A 362 -13.82 -29.32 9.01
C ALA A 362 -14.08 -30.81 9.29
N PRO A 363 -13.46 -31.42 10.32
CA PRO A 363 -13.80 -32.77 10.72
C PRO A 363 -15.29 -32.83 11.08
N VAL A 364 -15.94 -33.91 10.64
CA VAL A 364 -17.33 -34.27 10.93
C VAL A 364 -17.62 -34.05 12.43
N ALA A 365 -18.69 -33.32 12.69
CA ALA A 365 -19.01 -32.72 13.98
C ALA A 365 -19.10 -33.72 15.14
N SER A 366 -18.40 -33.39 16.23
CA SER A 366 -18.82 -33.71 17.60
C SER A 366 -19.33 -32.41 18.27
N PRO A 367 -20.42 -32.45 19.05
CA PRO A 367 -21.14 -31.25 19.44
C PRO A 367 -20.50 -30.60 20.67
N SER A 368 -19.44 -29.79 20.52
CA SER A 368 -19.00 -28.85 21.58
C SER A 368 -17.88 -27.87 21.18
N ARG A 369 -17.87 -27.20 20.00
CA ARG A 369 -16.86 -26.15 19.73
C ARG A 369 -17.41 -24.90 19.02
N LEU A 370 -16.96 -23.76 19.54
CA LEU A 370 -17.26 -22.37 19.17
C LEU A 370 -17.03 -22.05 17.68
N PRO A 371 -17.73 -21.05 17.09
CA PRO A 371 -17.74 -20.80 15.65
C PRO A 371 -16.38 -20.38 15.06
N HIS A 372 -16.08 -20.87 13.86
CA HIS A 372 -14.85 -20.67 13.10
C HIS A 372 -14.72 -19.24 12.52
N LYS A 373 -14.31 -18.27 13.33
CA LYS A 373 -13.79 -16.97 12.87
C LYS A 373 -12.26 -17.08 12.73
N ALA A 374 -11.67 -16.55 11.65
CA ALA A 374 -10.21 -16.52 11.50
C ALA A 374 -9.59 -15.65 12.60
N LEU A 375 -8.40 -16.02 13.08
CA LEU A 375 -7.67 -15.21 14.05
C LEU A 375 -6.84 -14.18 13.30
N THR A 376 -6.84 -12.93 13.75
CA THR A 376 -6.04 -11.85 13.15
C THR A 376 -5.09 -11.27 14.19
N ILE A 377 -3.80 -11.24 13.88
CA ILE A 377 -2.78 -10.50 14.63
C ILE A 377 -2.62 -9.13 13.99
N ILE A 378 -3.01 -8.10 14.71
CA ILE A 378 -2.85 -6.70 14.32
C ILE A 378 -1.44 -6.23 14.71
N VAL A 379 -0.68 -5.76 13.73
CA VAL A 379 0.68 -5.24 13.92
C VAL A 379 0.65 -3.71 13.85
N PRO A 380 1.18 -2.99 14.87
CA PRO A 380 1.08 -1.53 14.97
C PRO A 380 2.04 -0.75 14.06
N THR A 381 2.77 -1.44 13.18
CA THR A 381 3.79 -0.85 12.31
C THR A 381 3.55 -1.23 10.85
N ARG A 382 4.14 -0.47 9.92
CA ARG A 382 4.14 -0.80 8.49
C ARG A 382 4.75 -2.19 8.26
N ALA A 383 4.27 -2.86 7.21
CA ALA A 383 4.82 -4.13 6.76
C ALA A 383 6.31 -4.03 6.42
N GLY A 384 7.05 -5.12 6.63
CA GLY A 384 8.49 -5.21 6.37
C GLY A 384 9.42 -4.69 7.49
N GLY A 385 8.87 -4.22 8.61
CA GLY A 385 9.64 -3.88 9.82
C GLY A 385 9.78 -5.06 10.80
N GLY A 386 10.61 -4.91 11.84
CA GLY A 386 10.88 -5.97 12.81
C GLY A 386 9.63 -6.61 13.45
N ASN A 387 8.66 -5.80 13.87
CA ASN A 387 7.40 -6.30 14.44
C ASN A 387 6.60 -7.15 13.44
N ASP A 388 6.55 -6.74 12.17
CA ASP A 388 5.84 -7.48 11.11
C ASP A 388 6.50 -8.83 10.84
N THR A 389 7.82 -8.83 10.71
CA THR A 389 8.60 -10.06 10.51
C THR A 389 8.41 -11.04 11.66
N MET A 390 8.50 -10.58 12.91
CA MET A 390 8.27 -11.44 14.07
C MET A 390 6.84 -11.97 14.13
N ALA A 391 5.84 -11.11 13.90
CA ALA A 391 4.43 -11.48 13.89
C ALA A 391 4.14 -12.57 12.84
N ARG A 392 4.71 -12.45 11.63
CA ARG A 392 4.54 -13.45 10.56
C ARG A 392 5.25 -14.77 10.89
N ILE A 393 6.43 -14.72 11.49
CA ILE A 393 7.15 -15.93 11.94
C ILE A 393 6.30 -16.71 12.96
N ILE A 394 5.76 -16.02 13.98
CA ILE A 394 4.93 -16.70 14.97
C ILE A 394 3.60 -17.16 14.38
N ALA A 395 2.94 -16.34 13.55
CA ALA A 395 1.63 -16.66 12.96
C ALA A 395 1.68 -17.95 12.12
N ALA A 396 2.76 -18.13 11.35
CA ALA A 396 2.95 -19.30 10.49
C ALA A 396 2.97 -20.63 11.27
N LYS A 397 3.47 -20.63 12.50
CA LYS A 397 3.55 -21.83 13.37
C LYS A 397 2.36 -21.91 14.34
N LEU A 398 1.85 -20.76 14.79
CA LEU A 398 0.75 -20.66 15.73
C LEU A 398 -0.59 -21.13 15.12
N GLY A 399 -0.82 -20.85 13.83
CA GLY A 399 -2.06 -21.24 13.14
C GLY A 399 -2.33 -22.75 13.15
N PRO A 400 -1.36 -23.59 12.71
CA PRO A 400 -1.48 -25.04 12.81
C PRO A 400 -1.78 -25.55 14.22
N LEU A 401 -1.13 -25.01 15.26
CA LEU A 401 -1.35 -25.42 16.66
C LEU A 401 -2.75 -25.06 17.17
N LEU A 402 -3.28 -23.93 16.73
CA LEU A 402 -4.63 -23.49 17.10
C LEU A 402 -5.73 -24.12 16.24
N GLY A 403 -5.36 -24.75 15.12
CA GLY A 403 -6.29 -25.26 14.11
C GLY A 403 -7.06 -24.12 13.41
N GLN A 404 -6.44 -22.94 13.31
CA GLN A 404 -7.04 -21.73 12.75
C GLN A 404 -6.04 -21.03 11.82
N GLU A 405 -6.53 -20.44 10.73
CA GLU A 405 -5.72 -19.51 9.95
C GLU A 405 -5.47 -18.24 10.79
N ILE A 406 -4.22 -17.76 10.76
CA ILE A 406 -3.82 -16.53 11.41
C ILE A 406 -3.41 -15.50 10.35
N LEU A 407 -4.22 -14.45 10.23
CA LEU A 407 -3.93 -13.31 9.37
C LEU A 407 -3.04 -12.31 10.11
N VAL A 408 -2.08 -11.70 9.41
CA VAL A 408 -1.29 -10.59 9.94
C VAL A 408 -1.70 -9.31 9.21
N ASP A 409 -2.32 -8.38 9.94
CA ASP A 409 -2.83 -7.10 9.42
C ASP A 409 -2.01 -5.93 10.00
N ASN A 410 -1.33 -5.19 9.13
CA ASN A 410 -0.49 -4.06 9.51
C ASN A 410 -1.31 -2.77 9.55
N ARG A 411 -1.57 -2.26 10.76
CA ARG A 411 -2.26 -0.98 10.99
C ARG A 411 -1.31 0.04 11.57
N ALA A 412 -0.55 0.68 10.68
CA ALA A 412 0.41 1.70 11.04
C ALA A 412 -0.25 3.08 11.25
N GLY A 413 0.40 3.92 12.06
CA GLY A 413 0.03 5.32 12.26
C GLY A 413 -0.03 5.70 13.74
N ALA A 414 0.10 7.00 14.03
CA ALA A 414 0.10 7.56 15.39
C ALA A 414 0.98 6.78 16.39
N ASN A 415 2.18 6.36 15.97
CA ASN A 415 3.13 5.59 16.78
C ASN A 415 2.55 4.28 17.36
N GLY A 416 1.62 3.67 16.62
CA GLY A 416 0.94 2.42 16.99
C GLY A 416 -0.41 2.59 17.67
N ALA A 417 -0.83 3.83 17.97
CA ALA A 417 -2.09 4.09 18.66
C ALA A 417 -3.32 3.63 17.85
N ILE A 418 -3.30 3.75 16.52
CA ILE A 418 -4.41 3.30 15.66
C ILE A 418 -4.68 1.79 15.82
N ALA A 419 -3.61 0.98 15.82
CA ALA A 419 -3.73 -0.46 16.04
C ALA A 419 -4.19 -0.78 17.47
N SER A 420 -3.62 -0.11 18.47
CA SER A 420 -4.01 -0.27 19.87
C SER A 420 -5.49 0.03 20.08
N GLU A 421 -5.99 1.17 19.59
CA GLU A 421 -7.40 1.55 19.71
C GLU A 421 -8.33 0.56 19.00
N TYR A 422 -7.92 0.06 17.83
CA TYR A 422 -8.70 -0.94 17.10
C TYR A 422 -8.83 -2.24 17.88
N VAL A 423 -7.72 -2.75 18.46
CA VAL A 423 -7.76 -4.00 19.24
C VAL A 423 -8.46 -3.80 20.57
N ALA A 424 -8.22 -2.69 21.27
CA ALA A 424 -8.91 -2.35 22.53
C ALA A 424 -10.45 -2.36 22.38
N ARG A 425 -10.97 -1.99 21.20
CA ARG A 425 -12.40 -1.98 20.88
C ARG A 425 -12.91 -3.27 20.24
N ALA A 426 -12.03 -4.24 19.97
CA ALA A 426 -12.43 -5.48 19.33
C ALA A 426 -13.22 -6.36 20.29
N THR A 427 -14.04 -7.27 19.74
CA THR A 427 -14.74 -8.27 20.55
C THR A 427 -13.71 -9.12 21.32
N PRO A 428 -13.86 -9.29 22.64
CA PRO A 428 -12.92 -10.08 23.46
C PRO A 428 -13.17 -11.58 23.30
N ASP A 429 -13.17 -12.07 22.06
CA ASP A 429 -13.47 -13.46 21.68
C ASP A 429 -12.20 -14.28 21.36
N GLY A 430 -11.01 -13.66 21.43
CA GLY A 430 -9.73 -14.28 21.10
C GLY A 430 -9.40 -14.33 19.61
N HIS A 431 -10.24 -13.77 18.73
CA HIS A 431 -9.99 -13.77 17.28
C HIS A 431 -9.28 -12.51 16.77
N THR A 432 -9.16 -11.46 17.58
CA THR A 432 -8.35 -10.29 17.26
C THR A 432 -7.28 -10.16 18.33
N LEU A 433 -6.01 -10.29 17.97
CA LEU A 433 -4.87 -10.13 18.86
C LEU A 433 -4.03 -8.94 18.41
N MET A 434 -3.29 -8.34 19.34
CA MET A 434 -2.31 -7.31 19.05
C MET A 434 -0.90 -7.86 19.20
N PHE A 435 -0.06 -7.63 18.19
CA PHE A 435 1.39 -7.73 18.33
C PHE A 435 1.92 -6.44 18.98
N GLY A 436 1.83 -6.37 20.30
CA GLY A 436 2.28 -5.25 21.09
C GLY A 436 3.80 -5.25 21.30
N TYR A 437 4.32 -4.11 21.69
CA TYR A 437 5.72 -3.95 22.09
C TYR A 437 5.86 -2.77 23.07
N VAL A 438 7.05 -2.61 23.65
CA VAL A 438 7.34 -1.57 24.65
C VAL A 438 6.92 -0.15 24.21
N GLY A 439 6.95 0.16 22.91
CA GLY A 439 6.49 1.45 22.38
C GLY A 439 5.00 1.67 22.65
N THR A 440 4.15 0.76 22.17
CA THR A 440 2.69 0.81 22.33
C THR A 440 2.19 0.66 23.77
N HIS A 441 2.88 -0.12 24.61
CA HIS A 441 2.35 -0.50 25.92
C HIS A 441 3.07 0.18 27.10
N ALA A 442 4.12 0.96 26.85
CA ALA A 442 4.85 1.65 27.92
C ALA A 442 5.33 3.05 27.53
N MET A 443 6.13 3.21 26.46
CA MET A 443 6.77 4.49 26.13
C MET A 443 5.81 5.55 25.57
N ASN A 444 4.99 5.20 24.58
CA ASN A 444 4.04 6.14 23.98
C ASN A 444 2.96 6.58 25.01
N PRO A 445 2.35 5.66 25.80
CA PRO A 445 1.44 6.04 26.88
C PRO A 445 2.10 6.81 28.05
N ALA A 446 3.43 6.68 28.23
CA ALA A 446 4.16 7.48 29.20
C ALA A 446 4.43 8.91 28.69
N LEU A 447 4.58 9.08 27.38
CA LEU A 447 4.89 10.36 26.75
C LEU A 447 3.65 11.24 26.56
N GLN A 448 2.50 10.64 26.27
CA GLN A 448 1.28 11.36 25.95
C GLN A 448 0.02 10.61 26.36
N LYS A 449 -1.10 11.35 26.44
CA LYS A 449 -2.43 10.77 26.64
C LYS A 449 -2.92 10.15 25.34
N LEU A 450 -3.40 8.91 25.42
CA LEU A 450 -3.88 8.13 24.28
C LEU A 450 -5.36 7.76 24.47
N ALA A 451 -6.03 7.34 23.39
CA ALA A 451 -7.43 6.89 23.45
C ALA A 451 -7.58 5.39 23.80
N TYR A 452 -6.52 4.79 24.34
CA TYR A 452 -6.51 3.47 24.96
C TYR A 452 -5.66 3.52 26.24
N ASP A 453 -5.97 2.66 27.19
CA ASP A 453 -5.13 2.37 28.35
C ASP A 453 -4.30 1.10 28.08
N PRO A 454 -2.96 1.16 28.12
CA PRO A 454 -2.12 0.01 27.78
C PRO A 454 -2.24 -1.16 28.76
N VAL A 455 -2.82 -0.96 29.94
CA VAL A 455 -3.00 -1.98 30.98
C VAL A 455 -4.47 -2.42 31.06
N ALA A 456 -5.41 -1.49 31.10
CA ALA A 456 -6.81 -1.81 31.35
C ALA A 456 -7.56 -2.34 30.11
N ASP A 457 -7.11 -1.98 28.89
CA ASP A 457 -7.81 -2.35 27.66
C ASP A 457 -7.25 -3.64 26.99
N PHE A 458 -6.27 -4.30 27.61
CA PHE A 458 -5.58 -5.46 27.04
C PHE A 458 -5.40 -6.60 28.05
N GLU A 459 -5.67 -7.82 27.59
CA GLU A 459 -5.27 -9.06 28.26
C GLU A 459 -3.90 -9.53 27.73
N PRO A 460 -2.86 -9.65 28.58
CA PRO A 460 -1.58 -10.20 28.18
C PRO A 460 -1.70 -11.67 27.77
N VAL A 461 -1.18 -12.06 26.60
CA VAL A 461 -1.13 -13.47 26.16
C VAL A 461 0.25 -14.07 26.42
N GLY A 462 1.33 -13.37 26.08
CA GLY A 462 2.69 -13.83 26.38
C GLY A 462 3.77 -12.96 25.74
N LEU A 463 4.98 -13.00 26.32
CA LEU A 463 6.16 -12.40 25.70
C LEU A 463 6.53 -13.20 24.45
N VAL A 464 6.83 -12.50 23.38
CA VAL A 464 7.33 -13.09 22.13
C VAL A 464 8.86 -13.12 22.16
N GLY A 465 9.46 -12.03 22.62
CA GLY A 465 10.90 -11.93 22.70
C GLY A 465 11.39 -10.52 22.96
N SER A 466 12.71 -10.35 22.99
CA SER A 466 13.34 -9.04 23.09
C SER A 466 14.52 -8.88 22.14
N SER A 467 14.80 -7.62 21.81
CA SER A 467 15.98 -7.23 21.05
C SER A 467 16.58 -5.96 21.65
N SER A 468 17.89 -5.95 21.83
CA SER A 468 18.59 -4.80 22.40
C SER A 468 18.66 -3.66 21.39
N THR A 469 18.57 -2.42 21.86
CA THR A 469 18.77 -1.24 21.01
C THR A 469 20.27 -1.02 20.78
N LEU A 470 20.63 -0.70 19.54
CA LEU A 470 21.98 -0.29 19.16
C LEU A 470 22.01 1.20 18.88
N MET A 471 23.19 1.81 18.99
CA MET A 471 23.53 3.03 18.26
C MET A 471 24.25 2.63 16.98
N VAL A 472 23.70 3.01 15.83
CA VAL A 472 24.33 2.76 14.52
C VAL A 472 24.60 4.08 13.81
N ALA A 473 25.63 4.09 12.96
CA ALA A 473 25.99 5.22 12.13
C ALA A 473 26.10 4.85 10.65
N HIS A 474 25.78 5.80 9.78
CA HIS A 474 26.12 5.72 8.38
C HIS A 474 27.65 5.77 8.20
N PRO A 475 28.30 4.84 7.46
CA PRO A 475 29.76 4.80 7.31
C PRO A 475 30.35 6.12 6.77
N GLY A 476 29.65 6.79 5.85
CA GLY A 476 30.06 8.08 5.28
C GLY A 476 30.01 9.27 6.25
N ALA A 477 29.47 9.11 7.47
CA ALA A 477 29.43 10.19 8.46
C ALA A 477 30.81 10.54 9.04
N GLY A 478 31.79 9.63 8.90
CA GLY A 478 33.13 9.79 9.46
C GLY A 478 33.16 9.71 10.99
N ILE A 479 32.32 8.86 11.58
CA ILE A 479 32.13 8.71 13.03
C ILE A 479 32.31 7.24 13.41
N PRO A 480 33.55 6.72 13.43
CA PRO A 480 33.78 5.32 13.77
C PRO A 480 33.59 4.99 15.26
N GLN A 481 33.48 5.98 16.15
CA GLN A 481 33.35 5.77 17.61
C GLN A 481 32.43 6.82 18.28
N VAL A 482 31.78 6.43 19.38
CA VAL A 482 30.84 7.30 20.12
C VAL A 482 31.54 8.54 20.71
N GLN A 483 32.79 8.44 21.16
CA GLN A 483 33.52 9.59 21.70
C GLN A 483 33.72 10.69 20.65
N GLN A 484 33.91 10.31 19.39
CA GLN A 484 34.03 11.26 18.27
C GLN A 484 32.68 11.88 17.93
N LEU A 485 31.59 11.13 18.03
CA LEU A 485 30.23 11.68 17.94
C LEU A 485 30.03 12.76 19.00
N ILE A 486 30.35 12.45 20.27
CA ILE A 486 30.19 13.39 21.39
C ILE A 486 31.05 14.63 21.19
N ALA A 487 32.34 14.47 20.83
CA ALA A 487 33.24 15.60 20.59
C ALA A 487 32.72 16.51 19.46
N ARG A 488 32.21 15.92 18.37
CA ARG A 488 31.65 16.67 17.23
C ARG A 488 30.37 17.41 17.62
N LEU A 489 29.49 16.80 18.41
CA LEU A 489 28.26 17.45 18.87
C LEU A 489 28.50 18.52 19.94
N LYS A 490 29.53 18.38 20.78
CA LYS A 490 29.93 19.42 21.74
C LYS A 490 30.53 20.65 21.04
N THR A 491 31.28 20.45 19.97
CA THR A 491 31.87 21.54 19.19
C THR A 491 30.87 22.19 18.23
N LYS A 492 29.97 21.40 17.64
CA LYS A 492 28.92 21.86 16.72
C LYS A 492 27.59 21.18 17.06
N PRO A 493 26.83 21.73 18.03
CA PRO A 493 25.50 21.24 18.37
C PRO A 493 24.61 21.17 17.13
N ARG A 494 23.78 20.13 17.04
CA ARG A 494 22.84 19.88 15.92
C ARG A 494 23.49 19.74 14.53
N SER A 495 24.80 19.55 14.45
CA SER A 495 25.52 19.32 13.17
C SER A 495 25.31 17.94 12.56
N LEU A 496 24.70 17.02 13.31
CA LEU A 496 24.31 15.68 12.86
C LEU A 496 22.87 15.44 13.25
N SER A 497 22.19 14.58 12.48
CA SER A 497 20.83 14.17 12.78
C SER A 497 20.71 12.68 13.09
N TYR A 498 19.70 12.35 13.89
CA TYR A 498 19.27 10.97 14.10
C TYR A 498 17.90 10.70 13.48
N ALA A 499 17.70 9.50 12.95
CA ALA A 499 16.40 9.01 12.52
C ALA A 499 15.68 8.30 13.67
N SER A 500 14.40 8.60 13.87
CA SER A 500 13.51 7.90 14.79
C SER A 500 12.40 7.18 14.03
N ALA A 501 11.88 6.10 14.60
CA ALA A 501 10.74 5.35 14.04
C ALA A 501 9.38 5.93 14.45
N GLY A 502 9.33 7.20 14.87
CA GLY A 502 8.17 7.84 15.47
C GLY A 502 8.49 8.42 16.84
N ASP A 503 7.79 9.47 17.23
CA ASP A 503 7.85 10.00 18.59
C ASP A 503 7.22 8.98 19.55
N GLY A 504 7.68 8.89 20.80
CA GLY A 504 7.17 7.87 21.72
C GLY A 504 7.71 6.43 21.50
N THR A 505 8.63 6.24 20.56
CA THR A 505 9.20 4.91 20.23
C THR A 505 10.57 4.66 20.88
N PRO A 506 11.05 3.40 20.97
CA PRO A 506 12.37 3.11 21.55
C PRO A 506 13.54 3.85 20.89
N PRO A 507 13.63 3.98 19.54
CA PRO A 507 14.68 4.77 18.92
C PRO A 507 14.66 6.25 19.35
N HIS A 508 13.47 6.83 19.53
CA HIS A 508 13.33 8.21 20.01
C HIS A 508 13.83 8.33 21.46
N PHE A 509 13.36 7.47 22.36
CA PHE A 509 13.77 7.49 23.76
C PHE A 509 15.27 7.24 23.93
N ALA A 510 15.85 6.31 23.17
CA ALA A 510 17.29 6.05 23.20
C ALA A 510 18.10 7.29 22.76
N ALA A 511 17.65 8.00 21.73
CA ALA A 511 18.29 9.22 21.26
C ALA A 511 18.18 10.38 22.25
N GLU A 512 17.02 10.58 22.88
CA GLU A 512 16.81 11.64 23.88
C GLU A 512 17.62 11.34 25.15
N LEU A 513 17.63 10.09 25.63
CA LEU A 513 18.47 9.68 26.77
C LEU A 513 19.95 9.83 26.46
N PHE A 514 20.40 9.47 25.25
CA PHE A 514 21.79 9.66 24.85
C PHE A 514 22.18 11.14 24.87
N GLN A 515 21.35 12.01 24.29
CA GLN A 515 21.59 13.46 24.27
C GLN A 515 21.67 14.03 25.70
N LEU A 516 20.73 13.63 26.56
CA LEU A 516 20.70 14.04 27.97
C LEU A 516 21.97 13.58 28.71
N SER A 517 22.30 12.29 28.66
CA SER A 517 23.42 11.71 29.39
C SER A 517 24.79 12.19 28.89
N SER A 518 24.91 12.51 27.60
CA SER A 518 26.17 13.00 27.02
C SER A 518 26.32 14.52 27.03
N GLY A 519 25.25 15.26 27.38
CA GLY A 519 25.18 16.71 27.28
C GLY A 519 25.34 17.20 25.84
N THR A 520 24.73 16.50 24.87
CA THR A 520 24.81 16.81 23.44
C THR A 520 23.44 17.07 22.84
N SER A 521 23.40 17.65 21.63
CA SER A 521 22.15 17.90 20.90
C SER A 521 22.31 17.51 19.42
N MET A 522 21.36 16.75 18.91
CA MET A 522 21.24 16.32 17.52
C MET A 522 19.94 16.83 16.91
N ALA A 523 19.92 17.04 15.60
CA ALA A 523 18.65 17.21 14.90
C ALA A 523 17.89 15.87 14.84
N SER A 524 16.55 15.91 14.93
CA SER A 524 15.73 14.69 14.85
C SER A 524 14.92 14.64 13.57
N THR A 525 15.01 13.52 12.86
CA THR A 525 14.12 13.18 11.74
C THR A 525 13.17 12.09 12.21
N THR A 526 11.87 12.37 12.20
CA THR A 526 10.84 11.40 12.58
C THR A 526 10.33 10.70 11.32
N CYS A 527 10.46 9.38 11.26
CA CYS A 527 9.96 8.57 10.15
C CYS A 527 8.75 7.74 10.58
N GLU A 528 7.91 7.35 9.63
CA GLU A 528 6.70 6.55 9.86
C GLU A 528 7.01 5.05 10.05
N GLY A 529 7.82 4.75 11.07
CA GLY A 529 8.21 3.40 11.47
C GLY A 529 9.69 3.06 11.21
N ALA A 530 10.08 1.86 11.66
CA ALA A 530 11.48 1.43 11.68
C ALA A 530 12.10 1.24 10.30
N ALA A 531 11.36 0.69 9.32
CA ALA A 531 11.89 0.45 7.97
C ALA A 531 12.23 1.76 7.23
N PRO A 532 11.35 2.78 7.19
CA PRO A 532 11.71 4.10 6.68
C PRO A 532 12.89 4.76 7.43
N ALA A 533 12.96 4.64 8.76
CA ALA A 533 14.05 5.21 9.55
C ALA A 533 15.43 4.56 9.26
N ILE A 534 15.46 3.24 9.04
CA ILE A 534 16.67 2.56 8.57
C ILE A 534 17.07 3.05 7.19
N ALA A 535 16.12 3.15 6.25
CA ALA A 535 16.40 3.61 4.90
C ALA A 535 16.97 5.05 4.91
N GLU A 536 16.42 5.93 5.74
CA GLU A 536 16.92 7.30 5.99
C GLU A 536 18.40 7.30 6.41
N THR A 537 18.76 6.38 7.30
CA THR A 537 20.11 6.27 7.87
C THR A 537 21.09 5.61 6.89
N VAL A 538 20.68 4.54 6.22
CA VAL A 538 21.48 3.85 5.20
C VAL A 538 21.82 4.79 4.06
N GLN A 539 20.88 5.64 3.66
CA GLN A 539 21.09 6.65 2.61
C GLN A 539 21.89 7.87 3.09
N GLY A 540 22.25 7.93 4.37
CA GLY A 540 23.06 8.99 4.97
C GLY A 540 22.33 10.33 5.16
N ARG A 541 21.00 10.38 4.95
CA ARG A 541 20.20 11.59 5.21
C ARG A 541 20.20 11.93 6.69
N SER A 542 20.00 10.92 7.52
CA SER A 542 20.38 10.95 8.93
C SER A 542 21.64 10.14 9.16
N GLN A 543 22.52 10.63 10.03
CA GLN A 543 23.82 9.99 10.23
C GLN A 543 23.76 8.92 11.32
N ILE A 544 22.86 9.06 12.29
CA ILE A 544 22.72 8.17 13.44
C ILE A 544 21.31 7.56 13.49
N MET A 545 21.18 6.35 14.03
CA MET A 545 19.90 5.78 14.43
C MET A 545 20.06 4.94 15.69
N PHE A 546 18.96 4.75 16.42
CA PHE A 546 18.89 3.83 17.55
C PHE A 546 17.95 2.63 17.30
N PRO A 547 18.25 1.75 16.33
CA PRO A 547 17.38 0.63 15.97
C PRO A 547 17.49 -0.53 16.97
N SER A 548 16.52 -1.46 16.95
CA SER A 548 16.75 -2.79 17.54
C SER A 548 17.81 -3.54 16.75
N LEU A 549 18.58 -4.42 17.42
CA LEU A 549 19.51 -5.32 16.74
C LEU A 549 18.79 -6.10 15.63
N PHE A 550 17.58 -6.61 15.91
CA PHE A 550 16.73 -7.29 14.92
C PHE A 550 16.56 -6.52 13.62
N THR A 551 16.32 -5.21 13.73
CA THR A 551 16.10 -4.35 12.56
C THR A 551 17.42 -4.01 11.85
N ALA A 552 18.51 -3.82 12.59
CA ALA A 552 19.77 -3.33 12.05
C ALA A 552 20.71 -4.42 11.56
N TYR A 553 20.57 -5.65 12.06
CA TYR A 553 21.54 -6.72 11.85
C TYR A 553 21.84 -7.00 10.37
N PRO A 554 20.84 -7.09 9.46
CA PRO A 554 21.11 -7.29 8.03
C PRO A 554 21.98 -6.18 7.41
N PHE A 555 21.75 -4.93 7.80
CA PHE A 555 22.45 -3.75 7.28
C PHE A 555 23.87 -3.61 7.86
N ILE A 556 24.06 -4.04 9.11
CA ILE A 556 25.39 -4.14 9.73
C ILE A 556 26.21 -5.24 9.03
N ARG A 557 25.61 -6.41 8.77
CA ARG A 557 26.26 -7.51 8.06
C ARG A 557 26.62 -7.14 6.61
N ALA A 558 25.81 -6.31 5.96
CA ALA A 558 26.07 -5.79 4.63
C ALA A 558 27.02 -4.57 4.60
N ALA A 559 27.59 -4.17 5.75
CA ALA A 559 28.44 -2.98 5.90
C ALA A 559 27.80 -1.66 5.44
N GLN A 560 26.46 -1.61 5.38
CA GLN A 560 25.69 -0.41 5.04
C GLN A 560 25.49 0.50 6.26
N LEU A 561 25.56 -0.06 7.46
CA LEU A 561 25.56 0.64 8.74
C LEU A 561 26.69 0.11 9.63
N GLN A 562 27.28 0.99 10.43
CA GLN A 562 28.26 0.63 11.44
C GLN A 562 27.61 0.63 12.82
N ALA A 563 27.73 -0.46 13.56
CA ALA A 563 27.34 -0.50 14.97
C ALA A 563 28.41 0.20 15.83
N LEU A 564 28.00 1.23 16.57
CA LEU A 564 28.90 2.02 17.43
C LEU A 564 28.85 1.59 18.89
N ALA A 565 27.65 1.34 19.41
CA ALA A 565 27.47 0.91 20.78
C ALA A 565 26.13 0.18 20.99
N VAL A 566 26.03 -0.57 22.07
CA VAL A 566 24.78 -1.16 22.58
C VAL A 566 24.16 -0.20 23.60
N ALA A 567 22.89 0.17 23.40
CA ALA A 567 22.10 0.95 24.36
C ALA A 567 21.42 0.00 25.37
N GLY A 568 22.25 -0.73 26.13
CA GLY A 568 21.84 -1.72 27.10
C GLY A 568 22.95 -2.01 28.12
N SER A 569 22.62 -2.76 29.17
CA SER A 569 23.53 -3.02 30.30
C SER A 569 24.67 -4.01 30.03
N ARG A 570 24.62 -4.75 28.91
CA ARG A 570 25.62 -5.76 28.53
C ARG A 570 25.87 -5.79 27.03
N ARG A 571 27.07 -6.22 26.63
CA ARG A 571 27.40 -6.51 25.23
C ARG A 571 26.56 -7.67 24.70
N LEU A 572 26.43 -7.75 23.38
CA LEU A 572 25.63 -8.75 22.70
C LEU A 572 26.53 -9.87 22.16
N ALA A 573 26.15 -11.13 22.35
CA ALA A 573 26.91 -12.27 21.84
C ALA A 573 27.07 -12.24 20.31
N ALA A 574 26.07 -11.69 19.59
CA ALA A 574 26.11 -11.52 18.15
C ALA A 574 27.08 -10.41 17.68
N LEU A 575 27.50 -9.52 18.58
CA LEU A 575 28.39 -8.37 18.32
C LEU A 575 29.35 -8.17 19.53
N PRO A 576 30.25 -9.12 19.82
CA PRO A 576 31.06 -9.12 21.05
C PRO A 576 32.03 -7.92 21.11
N ASP A 577 32.46 -7.42 19.96
CA ASP A 577 33.38 -6.29 19.83
C ASP A 577 32.70 -4.94 19.98
N VAL A 578 31.36 -4.88 19.94
CA VAL A 578 30.62 -3.63 20.09
C VAL A 578 30.40 -3.35 21.59
N PRO A 579 30.98 -2.27 22.14
CA PRO A 579 30.83 -1.91 23.54
C PRO A 579 29.42 -1.40 23.85
N THR A 580 29.04 -1.37 25.12
CA THR A 580 27.85 -0.68 25.60
C THR A 580 28.10 0.83 25.72
N LEU A 581 27.04 1.64 25.68
CA LEU A 581 27.14 3.08 25.95
C LEU A 581 27.70 3.37 27.35
N SER A 582 27.36 2.53 28.33
CA SER A 582 27.87 2.65 29.71
C SER A 582 29.37 2.42 29.80
N GLU A 583 29.94 1.42 29.09
CA GLU A 583 31.40 1.20 29.03
C GLU A 583 32.14 2.39 28.40
N LEU A 584 31.45 3.16 27.56
CA LEU A 584 32.00 4.36 26.90
C LEU A 584 31.77 5.65 27.71
N GLY A 585 31.28 5.54 28.95
CA GLY A 585 31.06 6.69 29.84
C GLY A 585 29.73 7.42 29.64
N VAL A 586 28.80 6.85 28.87
CA VAL A 586 27.44 7.37 28.69
C VAL A 586 26.46 6.53 29.50
N ALA A 587 26.29 6.89 30.76
CA ALA A 587 25.40 6.19 31.69
C ALA A 587 23.92 6.46 31.42
N GLY A 588 23.02 5.56 31.86
CA GLY A 588 21.58 5.79 31.86
C GLY A 588 20.84 5.55 30.54
N VAL A 589 21.54 5.12 29.48
CA VAL A 589 20.93 4.77 28.18
C VAL A 589 20.77 3.25 28.07
N ASP A 590 19.70 2.73 28.69
CA ASP A 590 19.34 1.31 28.65
C ASP A 590 17.94 1.12 28.06
N VAL A 591 17.87 0.71 26.79
CA VAL A 591 16.63 0.59 26.02
C VAL A 591 16.54 -0.80 25.41
N VAL A 592 15.91 -1.73 26.13
CA VAL A 592 15.57 -3.06 25.61
C VAL A 592 14.17 -3.03 25.00
N GLN A 593 14.05 -3.52 23.77
CA GLN A 593 12.78 -3.59 23.06
C GLN A 593 12.20 -4.99 23.24
N TRP A 594 11.14 -5.12 24.04
CA TRP A 594 10.38 -6.35 24.15
C TRP A 594 9.13 -6.30 23.27
N TYR A 595 8.70 -7.48 22.82
CA TYR A 595 7.54 -7.71 21.98
C TYR A 595 6.64 -8.74 22.68
N GLY A 596 5.33 -8.55 22.59
CA GLY A 596 4.35 -9.38 23.27
C GLY A 596 3.06 -9.52 22.46
N LEU A 597 2.33 -10.59 22.73
CA LEU A 597 1.01 -10.81 22.17
C LEU A 597 -0.04 -10.43 23.23
N PHE A 598 -1.07 -9.71 22.81
CA PHE A 598 -2.16 -9.24 23.67
C PHE A 598 -3.52 -9.53 23.02
N ALA A 599 -4.55 -9.72 23.83
CA ALA A 599 -5.94 -9.79 23.40
C ALA A 599 -6.72 -8.57 23.97
N PRO A 600 -7.94 -8.27 23.51
CA PRO A 600 -8.77 -7.22 24.09
C PRO A 600 -9.13 -7.55 25.54
N ALA A 601 -9.27 -6.52 26.39
CA ALA A 601 -9.73 -6.67 27.77
C ALA A 601 -11.01 -7.51 27.88
N GLY A 602 -11.05 -8.39 28.89
CA GLY A 602 -12.20 -9.27 29.10
C GLY A 602 -12.21 -10.53 28.23
N THR A 603 -11.15 -10.80 27.47
CA THR A 603 -11.00 -12.08 26.77
C THR A 603 -10.99 -13.22 27.79
N PRO A 604 -11.80 -14.28 27.64
CA PRO A 604 -11.88 -15.34 28.65
C PRO A 604 -10.52 -15.96 28.99
N ALA A 605 -10.26 -16.17 30.27
CA ALA A 605 -8.98 -16.72 30.75
C ALA A 605 -8.61 -18.04 30.06
N THR A 606 -9.59 -18.91 29.81
CA THR A 606 -9.39 -20.18 29.09
C THR A 606 -8.91 -20.00 27.65
N VAL A 607 -9.28 -18.90 27.00
CA VAL A 607 -8.82 -18.52 25.66
C VAL A 607 -7.39 -18.00 25.74
N VAL A 608 -7.10 -17.12 26.69
CA VAL A 608 -5.74 -16.59 26.94
C VAL A 608 -4.76 -17.71 27.26
N GLU A 609 -5.12 -18.65 28.13
CA GLU A 609 -4.31 -19.83 28.47
C GLU A 609 -4.03 -20.71 27.25
N ARG A 610 -5.03 -20.92 26.40
CA ARG A 610 -4.87 -21.69 25.16
C ARG A 610 -3.91 -21.00 24.19
N LEU A 611 -4.07 -19.68 24.01
CA LEU A 611 -3.20 -18.87 23.16
C LEU A 611 -1.76 -18.83 23.70
N ASN A 612 -1.60 -18.66 25.02
CA ASN A 612 -0.29 -18.66 25.67
C ASN A 612 0.42 -20.01 25.50
N ARG A 613 -0.28 -21.12 25.72
CA ARG A 613 0.29 -22.46 25.54
C ARG A 613 0.82 -22.66 24.13
N ALA A 614 0.00 -22.32 23.13
CA ALA A 614 0.38 -22.43 21.74
C ALA A 614 1.54 -21.47 21.39
N LEU A 615 1.54 -20.25 21.91
CA LEU A 615 2.65 -19.30 21.73
C LEU A 615 3.96 -19.84 22.32
N ASN A 616 3.93 -20.40 23.53
CA ASN A 616 5.12 -20.96 24.17
C ASN A 616 5.69 -22.16 23.40
N GLU A 617 4.83 -22.99 22.81
CA GLU A 617 5.26 -24.08 21.92
C GLU A 617 5.93 -23.53 20.65
N VAL A 618 5.37 -22.48 20.03
CA VAL A 618 6.00 -21.79 18.89
C VAL A 618 7.36 -21.20 19.27
N LEU A 619 7.49 -20.58 20.43
CA LEU A 619 8.73 -19.95 20.88
C LEU A 619 9.80 -20.95 21.33
N ALA A 620 9.41 -22.20 21.58
CA ALA A 620 10.32 -23.31 21.86
C ALA A 620 10.74 -24.07 20.58
N ASP A 621 10.08 -23.82 19.44
CA ASP A 621 10.41 -24.45 18.16
C ASP A 621 11.82 -24.01 17.69
N PRO A 622 12.74 -24.94 17.42
CA PRO A 622 14.12 -24.61 17.03
C PRO A 622 14.23 -23.72 15.80
N ASP A 623 13.33 -23.86 14.81
CA ASP A 623 13.36 -23.01 13.60
C ASP A 623 13.01 -21.56 13.96
N VAL A 624 12.06 -21.37 14.87
CA VAL A 624 11.63 -20.03 15.33
C VAL A 624 12.74 -19.39 16.14
N VAL A 625 13.32 -20.12 17.09
CA VAL A 625 14.47 -19.67 17.90
C VAL A 625 15.61 -19.26 16.98
N GLN A 626 16.00 -20.12 16.03
CA GLN A 626 17.08 -19.83 15.08
C GLN A 626 16.77 -18.58 14.23
N ARG A 627 15.53 -18.41 13.75
CA ARG A 627 15.14 -17.23 12.96
C ARG A 627 15.19 -15.94 13.77
N PHE A 628 14.84 -15.98 15.05
CA PHE A 628 14.96 -14.82 15.94
C PHE A 628 16.43 -14.51 16.25
N GLU A 629 17.21 -15.52 16.65
CA GLU A 629 18.61 -15.36 17.02
C GLU A 629 19.49 -14.95 15.84
N SER A 630 19.25 -15.48 14.64
CA SER A 630 19.96 -15.10 13.42
C SER A 630 19.83 -13.62 13.05
N GLN A 631 18.83 -12.94 13.61
CA GLN A 631 18.61 -11.51 13.45
C GLN A 631 18.90 -10.74 14.75
N GLY A 632 19.23 -11.42 15.86
CA GLY A 632 19.56 -10.77 17.13
C GLY A 632 18.36 -10.38 17.98
N ALA A 633 17.30 -11.19 17.93
CA ALA A 633 16.25 -11.25 18.93
C ALA A 633 16.35 -12.54 19.74
N LEU A 634 15.89 -12.50 20.99
CA LEU A 634 15.79 -13.65 21.88
C LEU A 634 14.32 -14.02 22.05
N ALA A 635 13.98 -15.29 21.82
CA ALA A 635 12.65 -15.81 22.15
C ALA A 635 12.51 -15.92 23.67
N GLU A 636 11.37 -15.46 24.22
CA GLU A 636 11.13 -15.44 25.67
C GLU A 636 9.79 -16.10 26.03
N PRO A 637 9.69 -17.44 25.95
CA PRO A 637 8.49 -18.14 26.39
C PRO A 637 8.23 -17.89 27.88
N GLY A 638 6.97 -17.77 28.27
CA GLY A 638 6.60 -17.41 29.62
C GLY A 638 5.10 -17.32 29.85
N SER A 639 4.71 -16.93 31.05
CA SER A 639 3.29 -16.83 31.43
C SER A 639 2.69 -15.46 31.07
N PRO A 640 1.36 -15.36 30.90
CA PRO A 640 0.65 -14.09 30.77
C PRO A 640 1.01 -13.07 31.85
N GLU A 641 1.14 -13.53 33.10
CA GLU A 641 1.46 -12.68 34.25
C GLU A 641 2.89 -12.13 34.19
N ALA A 642 3.81 -12.86 33.55
CA ALA A 642 5.17 -12.37 33.32
C ALA A 642 5.15 -11.19 32.34
N LEU A 643 4.38 -11.27 31.26
CA LEU A 643 4.18 -10.13 30.34
C LEU A 643 3.48 -8.96 31.06
N ALA A 644 2.44 -9.24 31.86
CA ALA A 644 1.72 -8.23 32.64
C ALA A 644 2.66 -7.43 33.56
N ARG A 645 3.48 -8.15 34.35
CA ARG A 645 4.47 -7.53 35.25
C ARG A 645 5.51 -6.72 34.47
N ARG A 646 5.99 -7.25 33.34
CA ARG A 646 6.97 -6.55 32.50
C ARG A 646 6.41 -5.24 31.97
N MET A 647 5.19 -5.27 31.44
CA MET A 647 4.48 -4.11 30.93
C MET A 647 4.27 -3.04 32.01
N GLN A 648 3.74 -3.42 33.19
CA GLN A 648 3.49 -2.48 34.29
C GLN A 648 4.79 -1.84 34.81
N SER A 649 5.84 -2.64 34.97
CA SER A 649 7.17 -2.18 35.40
C SER A 649 7.76 -1.18 34.41
N ASP A 650 7.72 -1.51 33.11
CA ASP A 650 8.26 -0.60 32.09
C ASP A 650 7.40 0.66 31.92
N LEU A 651 6.07 0.59 32.04
CA LEU A 651 5.22 1.77 32.02
C LEU A 651 5.55 2.73 33.18
N ALA A 652 5.71 2.21 34.39
CA ALA A 652 6.12 3.01 35.55
C ALA A 652 7.51 3.64 35.35
N ARG A 653 8.47 2.83 34.87
CA ARG A 653 9.82 3.29 34.55
C ARG A 653 9.81 4.41 33.50
N TRP A 654 9.09 4.25 32.39
CA TRP A 654 9.09 5.23 31.31
C TRP A 654 8.36 6.51 31.69
N ARG A 655 7.32 6.46 32.53
CA ARG A 655 6.70 7.66 33.12
C ARG A 655 7.70 8.45 33.94
N GLU A 656 8.50 7.77 34.76
CA GLU A 656 9.54 8.42 35.56
C GLU A 656 10.64 9.01 34.68
N VAL A 657 11.08 8.29 33.65
CA VAL A 657 12.05 8.81 32.68
C VAL A 657 11.53 10.06 31.97
N VAL A 658 10.30 10.03 31.46
CA VAL A 658 9.66 11.19 30.81
C VAL A 658 9.65 12.41 31.75
N ARG A 659 9.26 12.20 33.01
CA ARG A 659 9.20 13.23 34.05
C ARG A 659 10.59 13.81 34.38
N GLN A 660 11.60 12.97 34.56
CA GLN A 660 12.95 13.40 34.94
C GLN A 660 13.71 14.03 33.77
N ALA A 661 13.57 13.49 32.56
CA ALA A 661 14.30 13.92 31.38
C ALA A 661 13.63 15.07 30.62
N GLY A 662 12.41 15.46 31.00
CA GLY A 662 11.65 16.51 30.30
C GLY A 662 11.33 16.14 28.84
N ILE A 663 11.22 14.85 28.54
CA ILE A 663 10.86 14.39 27.20
C ILE A 663 9.38 14.72 27.00
N ALA A 664 9.04 15.45 25.96
CA ALA A 664 7.67 15.88 25.66
C ALA A 664 7.38 15.67 24.16
N PRO A 665 6.11 15.49 23.77
CA PRO A 665 5.72 15.51 22.36
C PRO A 665 6.20 16.80 21.69
N LYS A 666 6.65 16.73 20.42
CA LYS A 666 7.18 17.89 19.69
C LYS A 666 6.22 19.08 19.67
N GLU A 667 4.90 18.83 19.61
CA GLU A 667 3.85 19.86 19.62
C GLU A 667 3.84 20.73 20.89
N GLN A 668 4.32 20.23 22.03
CA GLN A 668 4.41 21.00 23.28
C GLN A 668 5.74 21.77 23.44
N ARG A 669 6.81 21.38 22.71
CA ARG A 669 8.10 22.09 22.74
C ARG A 669 8.06 23.41 21.97
N GLN A 670 7.11 23.58 21.05
CA GLN A 670 6.95 24.81 20.27
C GLN A 670 6.31 25.96 21.07
N PHE A 671 5.59 25.66 22.16
CA PHE A 671 4.97 26.64 23.05
C PHE A 671 5.80 26.97 24.30
N ALA A 672 6.95 26.33 24.49
CA ALA A 672 7.81 26.52 25.67
C ALA A 672 9.08 27.35 25.37
N LEU A 673 9.17 27.94 24.17
CA LEU A 673 10.29 28.78 23.72
C LEU A 673 9.87 30.19 23.29
N ASP A 674 8.62 30.57 23.57
CA ASP A 674 8.18 31.97 23.69
C ASP A 674 7.96 32.28 25.19
#